data_AF-A0A6G7XQX1-F1
#
_entry.id   AF-A0A6G7XQX1-F1
#
_cell.length_a   1.000
_cell.length_b   1.000
_cell.length_c   1.000
_cell.angle_alpha   90.00
_cell.angle_beta   90.00
_cell.angle_gamma   90.00
#
_symmetry.space_group_name_H-M   'P 1'
#
loop_
_entity.id
_entity.type
_entity.pdbx_description
1 polymer ?
#
loop_
_entity_poly.entity_id
_entity_poly.type
_entity_poly.pdbx_seq_one_letter_code
_entity_poly.pdbx_strand_id
1 'polypeptide(L)'
;MTGRVLEGRYRVGAKIARGGMATVYEALDLRLNRGCAVKIMHSDLGDDADFRRRFVREAHAAARLSHPNVVSVSDQGDDDGALFLVMEHVEGRTLREVVREEAPMAPERALALLEPVLAALSEAHAAGLVHRDVKPENVLIADDGRIKVADFGLARAFDASVSQTATRGVLIGTVSYLAPELIVDGSADPRVDVYAAGVLLFEMLTGRKPHEGDGAIQIAFKHVNEDIPAPSTCTPAPLPSYVDALVTRATSRDRDRRQADAKVFLQQTRRVSATLRAGVVDDEELTADLLPAGPLTLPGAADEPEVEEEPLRVPLTAATVAADRDDAADDDAVSDRSVPLPDHALPLPDSEETTTIIRVGGLAAAGVAAGSAAGRSDASSRSSVATRTRRPAGQGGPGGPGGTGDRPGVVPGQSGPPHRVADSPAPAGRRPRRRPRKGWVLLLVVALLTVAAGYAGWWFAIGRYTSTPGVINLAVSDAEARAADAGLDLDVTERTFSESVPAGSVIETSPAAGSRIVEGGTIEVVVSKGRERYAVPALAGKPFEDVEAILAERNLTLGEPTKRYSETVAKGSVVAVDPVAGTELRRDSVVTVVVSRGPRPIEIPDFAGRSAERAEERLVELGFDVTTTEENSDTVDKGVVIDQTPDDGTGFKGDEIELVVSKGPVLVVVPDLAGLSVEAATDELAAVGLGIDVSETQLYVGLDTVVRQDVDGGSSIPKGSVVTVGVV
;
A
#
# COMPACT_ATOMS: atom_id res chain seq x y z
N MET A 1 -24.64 -18.60 -13.63
CA MET A 1 -23.36 -19.27 -13.33
C MET A 1 -23.57 -20.65 -12.74
N THR A 2 -24.08 -20.83 -11.52
CA THR A 2 -24.47 -22.17 -11.01
C THR A 2 -25.26 -22.98 -12.06
N GLY A 3 -24.85 -24.23 -12.29
CA GLY A 3 -25.36 -25.12 -13.35
C GLY A 3 -24.68 -25.01 -14.71
N ARG A 4 -23.97 -23.91 -15.02
CA ARG A 4 -23.14 -23.75 -16.23
C ARG A 4 -21.95 -24.70 -16.17
N VAL A 5 -21.50 -25.19 -17.32
CA VAL A 5 -20.28 -26.00 -17.46
C VAL A 5 -19.27 -25.23 -18.30
N LEU A 6 -18.26 -24.64 -17.65
CA LEU A 6 -17.25 -23.82 -18.32
C LEU A 6 -16.34 -24.71 -19.18
N GLU A 7 -16.12 -24.32 -20.43
CA GLU A 7 -15.35 -25.04 -21.46
C GLU A 7 -15.75 -26.53 -21.60
N GLY A 8 -17.00 -26.87 -21.26
CA GLY A 8 -17.47 -28.26 -21.20
C GLY A 8 -16.80 -29.13 -20.13
N ARG A 9 -15.95 -28.56 -19.26
CA ARG A 9 -15.18 -29.28 -18.24
C ARG A 9 -15.57 -28.97 -16.79
N TYR A 10 -15.86 -27.72 -16.45
CA TYR A 10 -16.04 -27.32 -15.04
C TYR A 10 -17.49 -26.99 -14.73
N ARG A 11 -18.20 -27.91 -14.05
CA ARG A 11 -19.60 -27.68 -13.65
C ARG A 11 -19.65 -26.79 -12.41
N VAL A 12 -20.15 -25.57 -12.56
CA VAL A 12 -20.27 -24.58 -11.48
C VAL A 12 -21.39 -24.97 -10.51
N GLY A 13 -21.04 -25.14 -9.24
CA GLY A 13 -21.90 -25.53 -8.13
C GLY A 13 -22.36 -24.34 -7.28
N ALA A 14 -22.28 -24.48 -5.95
CA ALA A 14 -22.65 -23.42 -5.02
C ALA A 14 -21.74 -22.18 -5.14
N LYS A 15 -22.23 -21.03 -4.66
CA LYS A 15 -21.42 -19.80 -4.54
C LYS A 15 -20.75 -19.78 -3.17
N ILE A 16 -19.43 -19.66 -3.15
CA ILE A 16 -18.63 -19.59 -1.92
C ILE A 16 -18.53 -18.13 -1.46
N ALA A 17 -18.02 -17.24 -2.31
CA ALA A 17 -17.73 -15.85 -1.93
C ALA A 17 -18.03 -14.83 -3.05
N ARG A 18 -18.24 -13.55 -2.68
CA ARG A 18 -18.31 -12.43 -3.62
C ARG A 18 -17.26 -11.37 -3.24
N GLY A 19 -16.27 -11.16 -4.10
CA GLY A 19 -15.42 -9.97 -4.06
C GLY A 19 -16.01 -8.83 -4.89
N GLY A 20 -15.36 -7.68 -4.92
CA GLY A 20 -15.76 -6.56 -5.81
C GLY A 20 -15.60 -6.89 -7.29
N MET A 21 -14.54 -7.64 -7.64
CA MET A 21 -14.08 -7.84 -9.03
C MET A 21 -14.34 -9.26 -9.56
N ALA A 22 -14.68 -10.21 -8.68
CA ALA A 22 -14.89 -11.62 -9.00
C ALA A 22 -15.89 -12.28 -8.05
N THR A 23 -16.44 -13.42 -8.46
CA THR A 23 -17.21 -14.33 -7.60
C THR A 23 -16.55 -15.70 -7.61
N VAL A 24 -16.35 -16.28 -6.42
CA VAL A 24 -15.83 -17.65 -6.25
C VAL A 24 -16.99 -18.62 -6.09
N TYR A 25 -16.96 -19.69 -6.87
CA TYR A 25 -17.90 -20.79 -6.84
C TYR A 25 -17.18 -22.09 -6.49
N GLU A 26 -17.89 -23.01 -5.86
CA GLU A 26 -17.59 -24.44 -5.90
C GLU A 26 -17.76 -24.94 -7.35
N ALA A 27 -16.98 -25.92 -7.78
CA ALA A 27 -17.19 -26.62 -9.05
C ALA A 27 -16.67 -28.05 -9.02
N LEU A 28 -17.13 -28.85 -9.98
CA LEU A 28 -16.65 -30.20 -10.26
C LEU A 28 -15.91 -30.24 -11.61
N ASP A 29 -14.64 -30.63 -11.60
CA ASP A 29 -13.91 -31.00 -12.82
C ASP A 29 -14.47 -32.32 -13.34
N LEU A 30 -15.16 -32.29 -14.49
CA LEU A 30 -15.84 -33.45 -15.07
C LEU A 30 -14.88 -34.44 -15.74
N ARG A 31 -13.61 -34.09 -15.97
CA ARG A 31 -12.58 -35.01 -16.49
C ARG A 31 -11.87 -35.75 -15.37
N LEU A 32 -11.60 -35.08 -14.26
CA LEU A 32 -10.91 -35.65 -13.10
C LEU A 32 -11.85 -36.16 -11.99
N ASN A 33 -13.16 -35.87 -12.10
CA ASN A 33 -14.19 -36.13 -11.08
C ASN A 33 -13.77 -35.63 -9.68
N ARG A 34 -13.18 -34.42 -9.63
CA ARG A 34 -12.60 -33.81 -8.43
C ARG A 34 -13.24 -32.45 -8.16
N GLY A 35 -13.53 -32.16 -6.89
CA GLY A 35 -13.91 -30.83 -6.46
C GLY A 35 -12.81 -29.80 -6.68
N CYS A 36 -13.18 -28.57 -7.00
CA CYS A 36 -12.30 -27.42 -7.16
C CYS A 36 -13.08 -26.13 -6.87
N ALA A 37 -12.38 -25.06 -6.50
CA ALA A 37 -12.96 -23.72 -6.52
C ALA A 37 -12.71 -23.07 -7.89
N VAL A 38 -13.65 -22.28 -8.37
CA VAL A 38 -13.53 -21.50 -9.62
C VAL A 38 -13.86 -20.04 -9.34
N LYS A 39 -12.86 -19.18 -9.56
CA LYS A 39 -12.97 -17.73 -9.45
C LYS A 39 -13.33 -17.18 -10.83
N ILE A 40 -14.55 -16.68 -10.99
CA ILE A 40 -15.04 -16.08 -12.24
C ILE A 40 -15.03 -14.56 -12.09
N MET A 41 -14.42 -13.86 -13.04
CA MET A 41 -14.36 -12.40 -13.06
C MET A 41 -15.74 -11.80 -13.41
N HIS A 42 -16.03 -10.58 -12.94
CA HIS A 42 -17.26 -9.88 -13.34
C HIS A 42 -17.15 -9.38 -14.79
N SER A 43 -18.28 -9.42 -15.52
CA SER A 43 -18.40 -9.07 -16.96
C SER A 43 -17.80 -7.71 -17.29
N ASP A 44 -18.00 -6.74 -16.41
CA ASP A 44 -17.74 -5.32 -16.59
C ASP A 44 -16.22 -4.99 -16.62
N LEU A 45 -15.38 -6.03 -16.52
CA LEU A 45 -13.91 -6.01 -16.58
C LEU A 45 -13.36 -6.85 -17.75
N GLY A 46 -14.19 -7.66 -18.41
CA GLY A 46 -13.76 -8.67 -19.38
C GLY A 46 -13.41 -8.12 -20.76
N ASP A 47 -13.99 -6.98 -21.15
CA ASP A 47 -13.86 -6.41 -22.50
C ASP A 47 -12.52 -5.69 -22.75
N ASP A 48 -11.73 -5.39 -21.71
CA ASP A 48 -10.38 -4.86 -21.88
C ASP A 48 -9.39 -5.97 -22.30
N ALA A 49 -8.90 -5.90 -23.53
CA ALA A 49 -7.89 -6.81 -24.06
C ALA A 49 -6.56 -6.71 -23.28
N ASP A 50 -6.23 -5.57 -22.68
CA ASP A 50 -4.99 -5.35 -21.93
C ASP A 50 -5.11 -5.90 -20.51
N PHE A 51 -6.29 -5.82 -19.88
CA PHE A 51 -6.65 -6.58 -18.68
C PHE A 51 -6.54 -8.08 -18.94
N ARG A 52 -7.16 -8.60 -20.01
CA ARG A 52 -7.13 -10.03 -20.34
C ARG A 52 -5.70 -10.57 -20.50
N ARG A 53 -4.80 -9.82 -21.16
CA ARG A 53 -3.37 -10.20 -21.27
C ARG A 53 -2.61 -10.16 -19.94
N ARG A 54 -2.94 -9.23 -19.03
CA ARG A 54 -2.34 -9.15 -17.68
C ARG A 54 -2.82 -10.30 -16.79
N PHE A 55 -4.13 -10.54 -16.73
CA PHE A 55 -4.75 -11.63 -15.98
C PHE A 55 -4.14 -13.00 -16.35
N VAL A 56 -4.04 -13.31 -17.64
CA VAL A 56 -3.43 -14.57 -18.13
C VAL A 56 -1.95 -14.69 -17.72
N ARG A 57 -1.18 -13.60 -17.73
CA ARG A 57 0.22 -13.59 -17.29
C ARG A 57 0.36 -13.81 -15.78
N GLU A 58 -0.52 -13.21 -14.99
CA GLU A 58 -0.56 -13.33 -13.53
C GLU A 58 -1.01 -14.74 -13.09
N ALA A 59 -2.04 -15.30 -13.74
CA ALA A 59 -2.47 -16.69 -13.55
C ALA A 59 -1.37 -17.70 -13.89
N HIS A 60 -0.63 -17.51 -14.98
CA HIS A 60 0.53 -18.34 -15.33
C HIS A 60 1.72 -18.22 -14.36
N ALA A 61 1.83 -17.12 -13.60
CA ALA A 61 2.82 -17.00 -12.53
C ALA A 61 2.36 -17.75 -11.27
N ALA A 62 1.10 -17.53 -10.85
CA ALA A 62 0.52 -18.21 -9.69
C ALA A 62 0.48 -19.75 -9.87
N ALA A 63 0.19 -20.25 -11.07
CA ALA A 63 0.18 -21.67 -11.40
C ALA A 63 1.56 -22.36 -11.37
N ARG A 64 2.65 -21.61 -11.18
CA ARG A 64 4.01 -22.17 -10.98
C ARG A 64 4.36 -22.37 -9.50
N LEU A 65 3.60 -21.78 -8.57
CA LEU A 65 3.83 -21.94 -7.14
C LEU A 65 3.31 -23.29 -6.66
N SER A 66 4.18 -24.10 -6.07
CA SER A 66 3.83 -25.41 -5.52
C SER A 66 4.37 -25.56 -4.10
N HIS A 67 3.60 -25.06 -3.13
CA HIS A 67 3.97 -25.03 -1.72
C HIS A 67 2.77 -25.45 -0.85
N PRO A 68 2.95 -26.21 0.26
CA PRO A 68 1.83 -26.67 1.10
C PRO A 68 0.92 -25.54 1.60
N ASN A 69 1.48 -24.34 1.83
CA ASN A 69 0.76 -23.17 2.32
C ASN A 69 0.31 -22.19 1.22
N VAL A 70 0.36 -22.59 -0.06
CA VAL A 70 -0.24 -21.85 -1.18
C VAL A 70 -1.48 -22.61 -1.66
N VAL A 71 -2.55 -21.91 -2.06
CA VAL A 71 -3.69 -22.51 -2.77
C VAL A 71 -3.27 -22.82 -4.21
N SER A 72 -3.26 -24.10 -4.59
CA SER A 72 -2.76 -24.51 -5.91
C SER A 72 -3.72 -24.12 -7.04
N VAL A 73 -3.27 -23.24 -7.96
CA VAL A 73 -3.96 -22.98 -9.23
C VAL A 73 -3.75 -24.19 -10.15
N SER A 74 -4.86 -24.76 -10.66
CA SER A 74 -4.85 -25.96 -11.51
C SER A 74 -5.08 -25.66 -12.99
N ASP A 75 -5.82 -24.60 -13.33
CA ASP A 75 -6.18 -24.27 -14.71
C ASP A 75 -6.73 -22.83 -14.85
N GLN A 76 -6.88 -22.34 -16.08
CA GLN A 76 -7.53 -21.06 -16.41
C GLN A 76 -8.36 -21.18 -17.70
N GLY A 77 -9.29 -20.27 -17.95
CA GLY A 77 -10.04 -20.28 -19.21
C GLY A 77 -10.92 -19.04 -19.45
N ASP A 78 -11.64 -19.08 -20.57
CA ASP A 78 -12.47 -17.98 -21.10
C ASP A 78 -13.75 -18.54 -21.74
N ASP A 79 -14.86 -18.47 -21.00
CA ASP A 79 -16.13 -19.12 -21.38
C ASP A 79 -17.18 -18.04 -21.73
N ASP A 80 -17.35 -17.75 -23.02
CA ASP A 80 -18.11 -16.61 -23.57
C ASP A 80 -17.68 -15.23 -23.01
N GLY A 81 -16.38 -14.98 -22.82
CA GLY A 81 -15.87 -13.73 -22.25
C GLY A 81 -15.83 -13.70 -20.72
N ALA A 82 -16.39 -14.72 -20.05
CA ALA A 82 -16.27 -14.89 -18.61
C ALA A 82 -14.92 -15.55 -18.28
N LEU A 83 -13.88 -14.71 -18.08
CA LEU A 83 -12.57 -15.15 -17.61
C LEU A 83 -12.68 -15.86 -16.26
N PHE A 84 -12.05 -17.03 -16.15
CA PHE A 84 -12.06 -17.83 -14.91
C PHE A 84 -10.71 -18.44 -14.58
N LEU A 85 -10.48 -18.65 -13.27
CA LEU A 85 -9.33 -19.34 -12.71
C LEU A 85 -9.80 -20.53 -11.88
N VAL A 86 -9.19 -21.70 -12.08
CA VAL A 86 -9.51 -22.95 -11.39
C VAL A 86 -8.45 -23.25 -10.36
N MET A 87 -8.86 -23.45 -9.10
CA MET A 87 -7.97 -23.61 -7.97
C MET A 87 -8.41 -24.73 -7.02
N GLU A 88 -7.49 -25.16 -6.17
CA GLU A 88 -7.75 -26.08 -5.05
C GLU A 88 -8.94 -25.59 -4.20
N HIS A 89 -9.87 -26.50 -3.89
CA HIS A 89 -10.91 -26.23 -2.89
C HIS A 89 -10.32 -26.47 -1.50
N VAL A 90 -10.35 -25.45 -0.65
CA VAL A 90 -9.92 -25.54 0.75
C VAL A 90 -11.18 -25.49 1.62
N GLU A 91 -11.57 -26.65 2.16
CA GLU A 91 -12.70 -26.78 3.09
C GLU A 91 -12.26 -26.34 4.48
N GLY A 92 -12.95 -25.36 5.06
CA GLY A 92 -12.60 -24.70 6.31
C GLY A 92 -13.10 -23.25 6.38
N ARG A 93 -12.33 -22.38 7.03
CA ARG A 93 -12.69 -20.99 7.38
C ARG A 93 -11.59 -19.98 7.04
N THR A 94 -11.95 -18.71 6.87
CA THR A 94 -10.96 -17.63 6.66
C THR A 94 -10.28 -17.21 7.97
N LEU A 95 -9.06 -16.69 7.90
CA LEU A 95 -8.41 -16.04 9.05
C LEU A 95 -9.23 -14.85 9.55
N ARG A 96 -10.01 -14.17 8.69
CA ARG A 96 -10.97 -13.12 9.12
C ARG A 96 -12.01 -13.65 10.11
N GLU A 97 -12.44 -14.89 10.02
CA GLU A 97 -13.35 -15.51 10.99
C GLU A 97 -12.60 -15.82 12.30
N VAL A 98 -11.41 -16.40 12.22
CA VAL A 98 -10.57 -16.70 13.39
C VAL A 98 -10.17 -15.43 14.15
N VAL A 99 -9.81 -14.34 13.47
CA VAL A 99 -9.56 -13.03 14.10
C VAL A 99 -10.81 -12.49 14.82
N ARG A 100 -12.01 -12.72 14.28
CA ARG A 100 -13.27 -12.29 14.92
C ARG A 100 -13.64 -13.14 16.15
N GLU A 101 -13.18 -14.39 16.21
CA GLU A 101 -13.52 -15.35 17.27
C GLU A 101 -12.45 -15.46 18.37
N GLU A 102 -11.16 -15.31 18.03
CA GLU A 102 -10.01 -15.56 18.93
C GLU A 102 -9.19 -14.31 19.31
N ALA A 103 -9.36 -13.15 18.64
CA ALA A 103 -8.54 -11.97 18.93
C ALA A 103 -9.10 -11.09 20.09
N PRO A 104 -8.24 -10.44 20.90
CA PRO A 104 -6.78 -10.44 20.88
C PRO A 104 -6.17 -11.81 21.27
N MET A 105 -5.28 -12.31 20.42
CA MET A 105 -4.65 -13.63 20.55
C MET A 105 -3.37 -13.58 21.37
N ALA A 106 -3.03 -14.69 22.04
CA ALA A 106 -1.70 -14.88 22.62
C ALA A 106 -0.60 -14.85 21.53
N PRO A 107 0.62 -14.33 21.81
CA PRO A 107 1.68 -14.20 20.80
C PRO A 107 2.03 -15.51 20.09
N GLU A 108 2.07 -16.62 20.82
CA GLU A 108 2.38 -17.95 20.28
C GLU A 108 1.33 -18.41 19.28
N ARG A 109 0.05 -18.05 19.51
CA ARG A 109 -1.07 -18.35 18.60
C ARG A 109 -1.00 -17.45 17.36
N ALA A 110 -0.80 -16.15 17.53
CA ALA A 110 -0.68 -15.20 16.43
C ALA A 110 0.51 -15.55 15.50
N LEU A 111 1.68 -15.85 16.07
CA LEU A 111 2.87 -16.23 15.30
C LEU A 111 2.75 -17.62 14.67
N ALA A 112 2.09 -18.58 15.31
CA ALA A 112 1.80 -19.88 14.69
C ALA A 112 0.81 -19.80 13.52
N LEU A 113 -0.08 -18.80 13.50
CA LEU A 113 -0.92 -18.49 12.33
C LEU A 113 -0.13 -17.73 11.24
N LEU A 114 0.82 -16.89 11.62
CA LEU A 114 1.64 -16.09 10.71
C LEU A 114 2.76 -16.89 10.01
N GLU A 115 3.42 -17.82 10.70
CA GLU A 115 4.58 -18.56 10.15
C GLU A 115 4.24 -19.26 8.81
N PRO A 116 3.10 -19.96 8.65
CA PRO A 116 2.70 -20.54 7.36
C PRO A 116 2.38 -19.51 6.26
N VAL A 117 1.88 -18.32 6.64
CA VAL A 117 1.61 -17.22 5.70
C VAL A 117 2.92 -16.64 5.17
N LEU A 118 3.89 -16.39 6.05
CA LEU A 118 5.22 -15.93 5.65
C LEU A 118 5.99 -16.99 4.85
N ALA A 119 5.80 -18.29 5.12
CA ALA A 119 6.34 -19.35 4.27
C ALA A 119 5.76 -19.33 2.84
N ALA A 120 4.45 -19.11 2.70
CA ALA A 120 3.80 -18.98 1.39
C ALA A 120 4.27 -17.72 0.62
N LEU A 121 4.41 -16.59 1.32
CA LEU A 121 4.93 -15.34 0.72
C LEU A 121 6.42 -15.47 0.36
N SER A 122 7.23 -16.14 1.19
CA SER A 122 8.65 -16.40 0.91
C SER A 122 8.86 -17.19 -0.38
N GLU A 123 8.02 -18.19 -0.67
CA GLU A 123 8.07 -18.95 -1.92
C GLU A 123 7.69 -18.07 -3.12
N ALA A 124 6.61 -17.29 -3.00
CA ALA A 124 6.19 -16.37 -4.06
C ALA A 124 7.28 -15.33 -4.38
N HIS A 125 7.92 -14.76 -3.35
CA HIS A 125 9.02 -13.81 -3.50
C HIS A 125 10.23 -14.45 -4.19
N ALA A 126 10.58 -15.69 -3.84
CA ALA A 126 11.65 -16.45 -4.51
C ALA A 126 11.35 -16.71 -5.99
N ALA A 127 10.06 -16.87 -6.35
CA ALA A 127 9.58 -16.95 -7.73
C ALA A 127 9.40 -15.58 -8.43
N GLY A 128 9.74 -14.46 -7.75
CA GLY A 128 9.60 -13.10 -8.30
C GLY A 128 8.17 -12.54 -8.31
N LEU A 129 7.24 -13.12 -7.53
CA LEU A 129 5.84 -12.72 -7.45
C LEU A 129 5.53 -12.05 -6.10
N VAL A 130 5.04 -10.80 -6.16
CA VAL A 130 4.53 -10.04 -5.01
C VAL A 130 3.01 -10.14 -4.97
N HIS A 131 2.45 -10.50 -3.83
CA HIS A 131 1.03 -10.79 -3.59
C HIS A 131 0.15 -9.53 -3.62
N ARG A 132 0.58 -8.42 -2.99
CA ARG A 132 -0.05 -7.09 -2.91
C ARG A 132 -1.33 -7.00 -2.07
N ASP A 133 -2.20 -8.01 -2.14
CA ASP A 133 -3.50 -8.07 -1.46
C ASP A 133 -3.47 -8.99 -0.22
N VAL A 134 -2.44 -8.89 0.63
CA VAL A 134 -2.32 -9.74 1.84
C VAL A 134 -3.29 -9.23 2.93
N LYS A 135 -4.25 -10.07 3.32
CA LYS A 135 -5.30 -9.75 4.30
C LYS A 135 -5.94 -11.02 4.89
N PRO A 136 -6.62 -10.95 6.06
CA PRO A 136 -7.26 -12.10 6.68
C PRO A 136 -8.33 -12.81 5.84
N GLU A 137 -8.91 -12.16 4.83
CA GLU A 137 -9.84 -12.77 3.87
C GLU A 137 -9.15 -13.71 2.86
N ASN A 138 -7.86 -13.48 2.56
CA ASN A 138 -7.09 -14.25 1.57
C ASN A 138 -6.25 -15.37 2.22
N VAL A 139 -6.27 -15.49 3.56
CA VAL A 139 -5.67 -16.59 4.31
C VAL A 139 -6.78 -17.56 4.71
N LEU A 140 -6.69 -18.79 4.22
CA LEU A 140 -7.63 -19.89 4.46
C LEU A 140 -7.03 -20.87 5.48
N ILE A 141 -7.85 -21.36 6.39
CA ILE A 141 -7.49 -22.35 7.40
C ILE A 141 -8.40 -23.55 7.18
N ALA A 142 -7.80 -24.65 6.72
CA ALA A 142 -8.52 -25.89 6.42
C ALA A 142 -9.01 -26.59 7.70
N ASP A 143 -10.03 -27.44 7.57
CA ASP A 143 -10.56 -28.24 8.69
C ASP A 143 -9.54 -29.23 9.28
N ASP A 144 -8.47 -29.56 8.55
CA ASP A 144 -7.32 -30.34 9.05
C ASP A 144 -6.20 -29.48 9.68
N GLY A 145 -6.43 -28.16 9.82
CA GLY A 145 -5.51 -27.19 10.40
C GLY A 145 -4.46 -26.61 9.44
N ARG A 146 -4.38 -27.06 8.18
CA ARG A 146 -3.45 -26.49 7.21
C ARG A 146 -3.86 -25.07 6.80
N ILE A 147 -2.94 -24.12 6.98
CA ILE A 147 -3.09 -22.73 6.53
C ILE A 147 -2.62 -22.61 5.08
N LYS A 148 -3.40 -21.94 4.23
CA LYS A 148 -3.10 -21.67 2.81
C LYS A 148 -3.41 -20.22 2.43
N VAL A 149 -2.51 -19.58 1.69
CA VAL A 149 -2.70 -18.25 1.11
C VAL A 149 -3.26 -18.36 -0.31
N ALA A 150 -4.29 -17.58 -0.62
CA ALA A 150 -4.99 -17.53 -1.89
C ALA A 150 -4.77 -16.18 -2.62
N ASP A 151 -5.19 -16.08 -3.88
CA ASP A 151 -5.29 -14.81 -4.64
C ASP A 151 -3.97 -14.05 -4.97
N PHE A 152 -2.81 -14.71 -4.87
CA PHE A 152 -1.50 -14.18 -5.29
C PHE A 152 -1.53 -13.41 -6.63
N GLY A 153 -1.12 -12.14 -6.59
CA GLY A 153 -0.77 -11.33 -7.77
C GLY A 153 -1.95 -10.77 -8.58
N LEU A 154 -3.15 -11.34 -8.46
CA LEU A 154 -4.34 -11.00 -9.26
C LEU A 154 -4.86 -9.56 -9.07
N ALA A 155 -4.33 -8.81 -8.10
CA ALA A 155 -4.62 -7.39 -7.91
C ALA A 155 -3.95 -6.50 -8.96
N ARG A 156 -2.81 -6.92 -9.52
CA ARG A 156 -1.96 -6.06 -10.38
C ARG A 156 -2.61 -5.68 -11.71
N ALA A 157 -3.51 -6.50 -12.24
CA ALA A 157 -4.35 -6.15 -13.37
C ALA A 157 -5.26 -4.91 -13.11
N PHE A 158 -5.44 -4.47 -11.86
CA PHE A 158 -6.27 -3.32 -11.46
C PHE A 158 -5.49 -2.07 -11.05
N ASP A 159 -4.18 -2.16 -10.79
CA ASP A 159 -3.34 -1.06 -10.28
C ASP A 159 -3.45 0.22 -11.16
N ALA A 160 -3.53 0.04 -12.48
CA ALA A 160 -3.71 1.13 -13.45
C ALA A 160 -5.01 1.95 -13.27
N SER A 161 -5.98 1.44 -12.52
CA SER A 161 -7.22 2.14 -12.19
C SER A 161 -7.21 2.81 -10.81
N VAL A 162 -6.19 2.64 -9.97
CA VAL A 162 -6.14 3.31 -8.65
C VAL A 162 -6.14 4.83 -8.83
N SER A 163 -5.29 5.34 -9.74
CA SER A 163 -5.23 6.76 -10.11
C SER A 163 -6.47 7.28 -10.87
N GLN A 164 -7.33 6.40 -11.40
CA GLN A 164 -8.53 6.79 -12.18
C GLN A 164 -9.85 6.57 -11.43
N THR A 165 -9.87 5.69 -10.41
CA THR A 165 -11.08 5.33 -9.64
C THR A 165 -11.25 6.21 -8.40
N ALA A 166 -10.18 6.87 -7.94
CA ALA A 166 -10.25 7.96 -6.95
C ALA A 166 -11.32 9.01 -7.33
N THR A 167 -11.40 9.36 -8.62
CA THR A 167 -12.39 10.30 -9.18
C THR A 167 -13.83 9.81 -9.12
N ARG A 168 -14.06 8.51 -8.94
CA ARG A 168 -15.40 7.87 -9.01
C ARG A 168 -15.98 7.51 -7.64
N GLY A 169 -15.21 7.64 -6.56
CA GLY A 169 -15.69 7.47 -5.17
C GLY A 169 -16.03 6.04 -4.76
N VAL A 170 -15.62 5.03 -5.53
CA VAL A 170 -15.99 3.61 -5.33
C VAL A 170 -14.74 2.78 -5.06
N LEU A 171 -14.07 3.05 -3.92
CA LEU A 171 -13.02 2.18 -3.37
C LEU A 171 -13.65 0.98 -2.64
N ILE A 172 -14.14 -0.01 -3.39
CA ILE A 172 -14.69 -1.25 -2.83
C ILE A 172 -13.55 -2.24 -2.53
N GLY A 173 -12.89 -2.06 -1.39
CA GLY A 173 -11.99 -3.09 -0.83
C GLY A 173 -10.83 -2.57 0.02
N THR A 174 -10.85 -2.95 1.30
CA THR A 174 -9.68 -3.36 2.11
C THR A 174 -8.37 -2.55 2.04
N VAL A 175 -8.45 -1.21 2.02
CA VAL A 175 -7.29 -0.32 2.27
C VAL A 175 -6.56 -0.54 3.61
N SER A 176 -7.17 -1.23 4.58
CA SER A 176 -6.67 -1.40 5.95
C SER A 176 -5.34 -2.16 6.11
N TYR A 177 -4.78 -2.74 5.04
CA TYR A 177 -3.50 -3.46 5.03
C TYR A 177 -2.57 -2.94 3.93
N LEU A 178 -2.96 -1.84 3.26
CA LEU A 178 -2.30 -1.36 2.07
C LEU A 178 -0.99 -0.67 2.45
N ALA A 179 0.12 -1.09 1.84
CA ALA A 179 1.42 -0.50 2.09
C ALA A 179 1.48 0.97 1.61
N PRO A 180 2.19 1.88 2.31
CA PRO A 180 2.22 3.31 1.99
C PRO A 180 2.66 3.61 0.55
N GLU A 181 3.65 2.90 0.03
CA GLU A 181 4.17 3.06 -1.32
C GLU A 181 3.13 2.76 -2.41
N LEU A 182 2.25 1.76 -2.22
CA LEU A 182 1.16 1.47 -3.16
C LEU A 182 0.16 2.63 -3.29
N ILE A 183 0.10 3.54 -2.31
CA ILE A 183 -0.74 4.73 -2.32
C ILE A 183 -0.01 5.92 -2.94
N VAL A 184 1.30 6.05 -2.68
CA VAL A 184 2.12 7.22 -3.04
C VAL A 184 2.71 7.13 -4.46
N ASP A 185 3.33 6.00 -4.82
CA ASP A 185 4.03 5.82 -6.11
C ASP A 185 3.54 4.61 -6.91
N GLY A 186 2.73 3.73 -6.32
CA GLY A 186 2.24 2.50 -6.96
C GLY A 186 3.33 1.45 -7.18
N SER A 187 4.52 1.65 -6.60
CA SER A 187 5.60 0.66 -6.62
C SER A 187 5.27 -0.51 -5.69
N ALA A 188 5.74 -1.69 -6.09
CA ALA A 188 5.28 -2.94 -5.51
C ALA A 188 6.38 -4.00 -5.56
N ASP A 189 7.24 -3.93 -4.54
CA ASP A 189 8.32 -4.85 -4.23
C ASP A 189 7.92 -5.77 -3.03
N PRO A 190 8.71 -6.80 -2.68
CA PRO A 190 8.41 -7.75 -1.60
C PRO A 190 8.08 -7.15 -0.22
N ARG A 191 8.49 -5.90 0.05
CA ARG A 191 8.29 -5.21 1.34
C ARG A 191 6.86 -4.72 1.54
N VAL A 192 6.06 -4.65 0.47
CA VAL A 192 4.60 -4.44 0.51
C VAL A 192 3.93 -5.55 1.30
N ASP A 193 4.27 -6.81 0.98
CA ASP A 193 3.66 -7.98 1.62
C ASP A 193 4.17 -8.17 3.05
N VAL A 194 5.41 -7.75 3.34
CA VAL A 194 5.94 -7.64 4.72
C VAL A 194 5.12 -6.66 5.55
N TYR A 195 4.81 -5.47 5.03
CA TYR A 195 3.99 -4.47 5.73
C TYR A 195 2.58 -5.00 6.01
N ALA A 196 1.91 -5.54 4.99
CA ALA A 196 0.57 -6.09 5.11
C ALA A 196 0.52 -7.30 6.09
N ALA A 197 1.54 -8.15 6.10
CA ALA A 197 1.69 -9.23 7.08
C ALA A 197 1.97 -8.70 8.51
N GLY A 198 2.69 -7.58 8.65
CA GLY A 198 2.88 -6.88 9.92
C GLY A 198 1.57 -6.30 10.48
N VAL A 199 0.75 -5.69 9.62
CA VAL A 199 -0.61 -5.21 9.98
C VAL A 199 -1.49 -6.39 10.42
N LEU A 200 -1.41 -7.51 9.72
CA LEU A 200 -2.16 -8.74 10.02
C LEU A 200 -1.72 -9.33 11.38
N LEU A 201 -0.42 -9.29 11.72
CA LEU A 201 0.07 -9.65 13.06
C LEU A 201 -0.42 -8.67 14.15
N PHE A 202 -0.39 -7.36 13.89
CA PHE A 202 -0.93 -6.36 14.82
C PHE A 202 -2.43 -6.60 15.11
N GLU A 203 -3.24 -6.90 14.10
CA GLU A 203 -4.68 -7.16 14.26
C GLU A 203 -4.94 -8.46 15.05
N MET A 204 -4.13 -9.51 14.85
CA MET A 204 -4.21 -10.74 15.66
C MET A 204 -3.87 -10.49 17.13
N LEU A 205 -2.82 -9.71 17.42
CA LEU A 205 -2.36 -9.43 18.79
C LEU A 205 -3.29 -8.46 19.57
N THR A 206 -3.93 -7.51 18.88
CA THR A 206 -4.69 -6.43 19.53
C THR A 206 -6.22 -6.54 19.36
N GLY A 207 -6.69 -7.38 18.44
CA GLY A 207 -8.12 -7.49 18.11
C GLY A 207 -8.71 -6.29 17.35
N ARG A 208 -7.88 -5.29 16.99
CA ARG A 208 -8.29 -4.09 16.25
C ARG A 208 -7.32 -3.77 15.13
N LYS A 209 -7.76 -2.94 14.18
CA LYS A 209 -6.89 -2.43 13.11
C LYS A 209 -6.01 -1.28 13.64
N PRO A 210 -4.81 -1.06 13.09
CA PRO A 210 -3.94 0.01 13.56
C PRO A 210 -4.47 1.40 13.18
N HIS A 211 -5.10 1.53 12.01
CA HIS A 211 -5.77 2.75 11.57
C HIS A 211 -7.24 2.50 11.25
N GLU A 212 -8.12 3.31 11.85
CA GLU A 212 -9.55 3.34 11.61
C GLU A 212 -9.99 4.74 11.14
N GLY A 213 -11.09 4.80 10.39
CA GLY A 213 -11.65 6.02 9.81
C GLY A 213 -12.93 5.75 9.01
N ASP A 214 -13.73 6.80 8.77
CA ASP A 214 -15.08 6.71 8.18
C ASP A 214 -15.08 6.43 6.67
N GLY A 215 -13.93 6.53 6.01
CA GLY A 215 -13.79 6.32 4.57
C GLY A 215 -12.43 5.79 4.17
N ALA A 216 -12.39 5.04 3.06
CA ALA A 216 -11.18 4.36 2.60
C ALA A 216 -9.99 5.31 2.35
N ILE A 217 -10.25 6.53 1.85
CA ILE A 217 -9.23 7.56 1.63
C ILE A 217 -8.59 8.01 2.96
N GLN A 218 -9.36 8.09 4.04
CA GLN A 218 -8.85 8.47 5.37
C GLN A 218 -7.93 7.38 5.93
N ILE A 219 -8.29 6.10 5.81
CA ILE A 219 -7.46 4.98 6.24
C ILE A 219 -6.16 4.92 5.41
N ALA A 220 -6.24 5.11 4.09
CA ALA A 220 -5.06 5.19 3.22
C ALA A 220 -4.14 6.39 3.59
N PHE A 221 -4.71 7.57 3.83
CA PHE A 221 -3.96 8.74 4.29
C PHE A 221 -3.23 8.47 5.62
N LYS A 222 -3.85 7.73 6.54
CA LYS A 222 -3.22 7.33 7.81
C LYS A 222 -2.02 6.42 7.60
N HIS A 223 -2.12 5.36 6.79
CA HIS A 223 -0.95 4.50 6.48
C HIS A 223 0.26 5.31 5.94
N VAL A 224 0.02 6.40 5.19
CA VAL A 224 1.08 7.28 4.68
C VAL A 224 1.62 8.26 5.75
N ASN A 225 0.76 8.80 6.63
CA ASN A 225 1.10 9.95 7.49
C ASN A 225 1.25 9.64 8.99
N GLU A 226 0.65 8.55 9.48
CA GLU A 226 0.71 8.06 10.86
C GLU A 226 1.57 6.78 10.90
N ASP A 227 2.44 6.62 11.91
CA ASP A 227 3.10 5.33 12.14
C ASP A 227 2.16 4.35 12.85
N ILE A 228 2.32 3.06 12.56
CA ILE A 228 1.60 2.00 13.27
C ILE A 228 2.20 1.86 14.68
N PRO A 229 1.38 1.96 15.74
CA PRO A 229 1.86 1.90 17.11
C PRO A 229 2.31 0.48 17.50
N ALA A 230 3.20 0.37 18.48
CA ALA A 230 3.59 -0.90 19.07
C ALA A 230 2.37 -1.64 19.68
N PRO A 231 2.14 -2.93 19.38
CA PRO A 231 1.04 -3.73 19.91
C PRO A 231 0.78 -3.59 21.41
N SER A 232 1.80 -3.54 22.26
CA SER A 232 1.66 -3.39 23.73
C SER A 232 0.92 -2.12 24.16
N THR A 233 1.02 -1.03 23.39
CA THR A 233 0.26 0.22 23.62
C THR A 233 -1.23 0.09 23.32
N CYS A 234 -1.62 -1.01 22.66
CA CYS A 234 -2.94 -1.22 22.09
C CYS A 234 -3.71 -2.39 22.73
N THR A 235 -3.08 -3.21 23.58
CA THR A 235 -3.71 -4.31 24.32
C THR A 235 -3.38 -4.23 25.81
N PRO A 236 -4.30 -4.56 26.74
CA PRO A 236 -4.01 -4.63 28.16
C PRO A 236 -3.26 -5.90 28.58
N ALA A 237 -3.02 -6.84 27.65
CA ALA A 237 -2.21 -8.03 27.90
C ALA A 237 -0.71 -7.68 27.80
N PRO A 238 0.15 -8.19 28.71
CA PRO A 238 1.59 -7.97 28.61
C PRO A 238 2.16 -8.65 27.35
N LEU A 239 2.87 -7.88 26.53
CA LEU A 239 3.59 -8.36 25.35
C LEU A 239 5.09 -8.09 25.54
N PRO A 240 5.99 -9.04 25.20
CA PRO A 240 7.42 -8.80 25.23
C PRO A 240 7.89 -7.73 24.24
N SER A 241 8.92 -6.99 24.65
CA SER A 241 9.68 -5.99 23.90
C SER A 241 10.00 -6.42 22.46
N TYR A 242 10.50 -7.65 22.28
CA TYR A 242 10.84 -8.21 20.98
C TYR A 242 9.63 -8.48 20.07
N VAL A 243 8.41 -8.67 20.61
CA VAL A 243 7.18 -8.83 19.79
C VAL A 243 6.75 -7.48 19.22
N ASP A 244 6.86 -6.40 20.01
CA ASP A 244 6.62 -5.04 19.53
C ASP A 244 7.64 -4.64 18.46
N ALA A 245 8.93 -4.94 18.65
CA ALA A 245 9.98 -4.67 17.68
C ALA A 245 9.73 -5.39 16.33
N LEU A 246 9.36 -6.68 16.38
CA LEU A 246 9.03 -7.49 15.20
C LEU A 246 7.91 -6.85 14.37
N VAL A 247 6.81 -6.43 15.02
CA VAL A 247 5.69 -5.75 14.34
C VAL A 247 6.12 -4.38 13.83
N THR A 248 6.69 -3.54 14.69
CA THR A 248 7.01 -2.13 14.38
C THR A 248 7.98 -2.00 13.20
N ARG A 249 8.92 -2.94 13.05
CA ARG A 249 9.80 -2.99 11.87
C ARG A 249 9.05 -3.39 10.60
N ALA A 250 8.21 -4.42 10.65
CA ALA A 250 7.41 -4.84 9.50
C ALA A 250 6.45 -3.72 9.06
N THR A 251 5.85 -3.00 10.01
CA THR A 251 4.90 -1.91 9.78
C THR A 251 5.55 -0.52 9.67
N SER A 252 6.87 -0.43 9.50
CA SER A 252 7.54 0.86 9.32
C SER A 252 7.12 1.52 8.01
N ARG A 253 6.80 2.84 8.01
CA ARG A 253 6.41 3.54 6.78
C ARG A 253 7.52 3.56 5.75
N ASP A 254 8.75 3.82 6.20
CA ASP A 254 9.97 3.74 5.40
C ASP A 254 10.26 2.27 5.04
N ARG A 255 10.09 1.92 3.75
CA ARG A 255 10.25 0.53 3.28
C ARG A 255 11.66 -0.01 3.46
N ASP A 256 12.68 0.86 3.48
CA ASP A 256 14.08 0.43 3.60
C ASP A 256 14.46 0.06 5.04
N ARG A 257 13.60 0.35 6.03
CA ARG A 257 13.72 -0.11 7.42
C ARG A 257 13.08 -1.47 7.68
N ARG A 258 12.13 -1.90 6.83
CA ARG A 258 11.42 -3.18 6.98
C ARG A 258 12.36 -4.37 6.76
N GLN A 259 11.88 -5.57 7.07
CA GLN A 259 12.49 -6.79 6.56
C GLN A 259 12.51 -6.76 5.02
N ALA A 260 13.63 -7.14 4.41
CA ALA A 260 13.80 -7.03 2.95
C ALA A 260 12.78 -7.85 2.14
N ASP A 261 12.33 -8.98 2.70
CA ASP A 261 11.30 -9.85 2.16
C ASP A 261 10.63 -10.68 3.28
N ALA A 262 9.63 -11.47 2.90
CA ALA A 262 8.97 -12.43 3.79
C ALA A 262 9.87 -13.59 4.27
N LYS A 263 11.03 -13.85 3.64
CA LYS A 263 11.99 -14.89 4.09
C LYS A 263 12.75 -14.41 5.34
N VAL A 264 13.22 -13.16 5.32
CA VAL A 264 13.82 -12.49 6.49
C VAL A 264 12.79 -12.37 7.61
N PHE A 265 11.56 -11.96 7.29
CA PHE A 265 10.47 -11.90 8.27
C PHE A 265 10.16 -13.29 8.87
N LEU A 266 10.07 -14.35 8.05
CA LEU A 266 9.88 -15.73 8.52
C LEU A 266 10.99 -16.20 9.47
N GLN A 267 12.25 -15.86 9.20
CA GLN A 267 13.38 -16.19 10.08
C GLN A 267 13.26 -15.47 11.44
N GLN A 268 12.91 -14.17 11.44
CA GLN A 268 12.69 -13.40 12.66
C GLN A 268 11.47 -13.90 13.46
N THR A 269 10.34 -14.17 12.79
CA THR A 269 9.14 -14.79 13.38
C THR A 269 9.48 -16.13 14.05
N ARG A 270 10.36 -16.94 13.46
CA ARG A 270 10.83 -18.21 14.05
C ARG A 270 11.74 -18.00 15.27
N ARG A 271 12.66 -17.03 15.25
CA ARG A 271 13.51 -16.66 16.40
C ARG A 271 12.62 -16.24 17.59
N VAL A 272 11.71 -15.28 17.37
CA VAL A 272 10.72 -14.82 18.37
C VAL A 272 9.84 -15.97 18.89
N SER A 273 9.36 -16.84 18.00
CA SER A 273 8.53 -18.00 18.39
C SER A 273 9.31 -19.03 19.22
N ALA A 274 10.64 -19.10 19.10
CA ALA A 274 11.47 -19.95 19.95
C ALA A 274 11.69 -19.30 21.33
N THR A 275 11.99 -18.00 21.38
CA THR A 275 12.13 -17.21 22.62
C THR A 275 10.87 -17.27 23.49
N LEU A 276 9.68 -17.10 22.91
CA LEU A 276 8.40 -17.27 23.61
C LEU A 276 8.22 -18.69 24.17
N ARG A 277 8.49 -19.73 23.37
CA ARG A 277 8.39 -21.15 23.81
C ARG A 277 9.41 -21.51 24.90
N ALA A 278 10.50 -20.77 25.02
CA ALA A 278 11.46 -20.88 26.11
C ALA A 278 11.02 -20.15 27.39
N GLY A 279 9.93 -19.37 27.35
CA GLY A 279 9.42 -18.60 28.50
C GLY A 279 10.22 -17.34 28.80
N VAL A 280 11.03 -16.84 27.85
CA VAL A 280 11.86 -15.64 28.01
C VAL A 280 10.97 -14.40 27.84
N VAL A 281 10.74 -13.68 28.93
CA VAL A 281 9.80 -12.54 28.98
C VAL A 281 10.43 -11.25 28.42
N ASP A 282 11.76 -11.12 28.51
CA ASP A 282 12.51 -9.98 27.98
C ASP A 282 13.85 -10.47 27.40
N ASP A 283 14.27 -9.85 26.31
CA ASP A 283 15.43 -10.23 25.49
C ASP A 283 15.91 -8.98 24.73
N GLU A 284 16.79 -8.20 25.36
CA GLU A 284 17.29 -6.92 24.82
C GLU A 284 18.08 -7.11 23.51
N GLU A 285 18.85 -8.19 23.39
CA GLU A 285 19.64 -8.50 22.19
C GLU A 285 18.74 -8.80 20.99
N LEU A 286 17.73 -9.67 21.19
CA LEU A 286 16.71 -9.93 20.17
C LEU A 286 15.92 -8.68 19.83
N THR A 287 15.57 -7.85 20.82
CA THR A 287 14.84 -6.60 20.60
C THR A 287 15.67 -5.63 19.74
N ALA A 288 16.98 -5.51 20.00
CA ALA A 288 17.89 -4.67 19.22
C ALA A 288 18.09 -5.17 17.77
N ASP A 289 18.27 -6.48 17.56
CA ASP A 289 18.36 -7.10 16.22
C ASP A 289 17.04 -6.96 15.43
N LEU A 290 15.91 -7.00 16.12
CA LEU A 290 14.59 -6.85 15.51
C LEU A 290 14.21 -5.41 15.20
N LEU A 291 14.74 -4.40 15.90
CA LEU A 291 14.59 -3.01 15.48
C LEU A 291 15.39 -2.74 14.19
N PRO A 292 14.99 -1.76 13.36
CA PRO A 292 15.86 -1.28 12.30
C PRO A 292 17.07 -0.59 12.94
N ALA A 293 18.28 -1.04 12.61
CA ALA A 293 19.49 -0.38 13.03
C ALA A 293 19.44 1.11 12.66
N GLY A 294 19.89 1.97 13.58
CA GLY A 294 20.16 3.36 13.23
C GLY A 294 21.25 3.47 12.15
N PRO A 295 21.46 4.66 11.56
CA PRO A 295 22.72 4.91 10.86
C PRO A 295 23.88 4.53 11.80
N LEU A 296 24.91 3.87 11.28
CA LEU A 296 25.96 3.24 12.07
C LEU A 296 26.79 4.27 12.85
N THR A 297 26.31 4.64 14.05
CA THR A 297 27.13 5.31 15.06
C THR A 297 28.17 4.29 15.54
N LEU A 298 29.38 4.39 14.98
CA LEU A 298 30.53 3.64 15.48
C LEU A 298 30.70 3.96 16.98
N PRO A 299 30.88 2.96 17.86
CA PRO A 299 31.05 3.22 19.29
C PRO A 299 32.40 3.92 19.52
N GLY A 300 32.36 5.23 19.79
CA GLY A 300 33.57 6.05 19.86
C GLY A 300 33.39 7.53 20.23
N ALA A 301 32.39 7.87 21.05
CA ALA A 301 32.24 9.20 21.67
C ALA A 301 31.22 9.18 22.85
N ALA A 302 31.57 8.53 23.96
CA ALA A 302 30.89 8.65 25.24
C ALA A 302 31.92 8.49 26.36
N ASP A 303 31.80 9.29 27.43
CA ASP A 303 32.88 9.53 28.40
C ASP A 303 33.50 8.25 29.00
N GLU A 304 34.80 8.05 28.79
CA GLU A 304 35.61 7.24 29.71
C GLU A 304 36.00 8.12 30.91
N PRO A 305 35.88 7.63 32.16
CA PRO A 305 36.28 8.39 33.34
C PRO A 305 37.80 8.52 33.43
N GLU A 306 38.28 9.67 33.91
CA GLU A 306 39.71 9.89 34.18
C GLU A 306 40.28 8.81 35.10
N VAL A 307 41.37 8.17 34.67
CA VAL A 307 42.21 7.28 35.48
C VAL A 307 43.63 7.85 35.48
N GLU A 308 44.15 8.15 36.68
CA GLU A 308 45.44 8.82 36.87
C GLU A 308 46.62 7.96 36.39
N GLU A 309 47.66 8.61 35.85
CA GLU A 309 48.90 7.94 35.42
C GLU A 309 49.77 7.49 36.61
N GLU A 310 50.19 6.23 36.64
CA GLU A 310 51.49 5.84 37.20
C GLU A 310 52.23 4.87 36.24
N PRO A 311 53.49 5.15 35.86
CA PRO A 311 54.23 4.31 34.90
C PRO A 311 55.08 3.23 35.61
N LEU A 312 55.25 2.05 34.96
CA LEU A 312 56.56 1.43 34.66
C LEU A 312 56.51 -0.03 34.13
N ARG A 313 57.45 -0.31 33.22
CA ARG A 313 58.13 -1.61 32.94
C ARG A 313 57.38 -2.76 32.29
N VAL A 314 57.62 -2.88 30.99
CA VAL A 314 57.66 -4.15 30.23
C VAL A 314 58.79 -5.06 30.74
N PRO A 315 58.58 -6.39 30.80
CA PRO A 315 59.64 -7.38 30.63
C PRO A 315 59.42 -8.23 29.36
N LEU A 316 60.39 -8.25 28.45
CA LEU A 316 60.40 -9.24 27.36
C LEU A 316 60.70 -10.64 27.92
N THR A 317 60.02 -11.66 27.40
CA THR A 317 60.51 -13.05 27.41
C THR A 317 60.31 -13.65 26.01
N ALA A 318 61.21 -14.54 25.61
CA ALA A 318 61.32 -15.00 24.23
C ALA A 318 61.49 -16.52 24.11
N ALA A 319 60.99 -17.06 23.00
CA ALA A 319 61.40 -18.31 22.36
C ALA A 319 61.27 -18.05 20.83
N THR A 320 62.25 -18.28 19.94
CA THR A 320 63.04 -19.49 19.65
C THR A 320 62.14 -20.66 19.23
N VAL A 321 62.43 -21.44 18.18
CA VAL A 321 63.73 -21.88 17.60
C VAL A 321 63.70 -21.87 16.04
N ALA A 322 64.88 -22.01 15.43
CA ALA A 322 65.23 -22.25 14.00
C ALA A 322 64.10 -22.80 13.08
N ALA A 323 63.94 -22.36 11.83
CA ALA A 323 64.91 -22.16 10.73
C ALA A 323 65.46 -23.48 10.13
N ASP A 324 65.28 -23.62 8.82
CA ASP A 324 66.21 -24.34 7.94
C ASP A 324 66.26 -23.63 6.58
N ARG A 325 67.21 -24.00 5.70
CA ARG A 325 67.54 -23.27 4.46
C ARG A 325 67.35 -24.11 3.19
N ASP A 326 67.80 -23.52 2.08
CA ASP A 326 68.00 -24.06 0.73
C ASP A 326 66.69 -24.09 -0.12
N ASP A 327 66.68 -23.68 -1.39
CA ASP A 327 67.81 -23.37 -2.29
C ASP A 327 67.53 -22.24 -3.33
N ALA A 328 68.58 -21.80 -4.01
CA ALA A 328 68.61 -20.84 -5.13
C ALA A 328 68.37 -21.54 -6.50
N ALA A 329 68.10 -20.90 -7.66
CA ALA A 329 67.62 -19.55 -8.05
C ALA A 329 67.25 -19.59 -9.57
N ASP A 330 67.12 -18.40 -10.19
CA ASP A 330 67.25 -18.07 -11.63
C ASP A 330 66.11 -18.36 -12.65
N ASP A 331 65.57 -17.22 -13.13
CA ASP A 331 65.40 -16.80 -14.54
C ASP A 331 64.06 -16.80 -15.33
N ASP A 332 63.90 -15.65 -16.02
CA ASP A 332 63.21 -15.28 -17.26
C ASP A 332 61.68 -15.47 -17.50
N ALA A 333 60.96 -14.39 -17.18
CA ALA A 333 60.38 -13.45 -18.17
C ALA A 333 59.31 -13.91 -19.20
N VAL A 334 58.10 -13.31 -19.02
CA VAL A 334 57.19 -12.76 -20.05
C VAL A 334 56.48 -13.73 -21.03
N SER A 335 55.16 -13.89 -20.88
CA SER A 335 54.19 -13.37 -21.89
C SER A 335 52.70 -13.50 -21.50
N ASP A 336 51.90 -12.59 -22.09
CA ASP A 336 50.43 -12.48 -22.05
C ASP A 336 49.69 -13.68 -22.68
N ARG A 337 48.79 -14.37 -21.93
CA ARG A 337 47.38 -14.59 -22.34
C ARG A 337 46.48 -15.44 -21.42
N SER A 338 45.22 -14.98 -21.33
CA SER A 338 43.95 -15.74 -21.33
C SER A 338 43.77 -16.98 -20.44
N VAL A 339 42.92 -16.86 -19.41
CA VAL A 339 42.37 -17.98 -18.62
C VAL A 339 41.00 -18.41 -19.15
N PRO A 340 40.80 -19.70 -19.51
CA PRO A 340 39.48 -20.34 -19.62
C PRO A 340 39.17 -21.24 -18.41
N LEU A 341 37.89 -21.45 -18.09
CA LEU A 341 37.45 -22.39 -17.05
C LEU A 341 37.50 -23.86 -17.54
N PRO A 342 37.72 -24.84 -16.65
CA PRO A 342 37.55 -26.26 -16.96
C PRO A 342 36.10 -26.74 -16.72
N ASP A 343 35.47 -27.29 -17.75
CA ASP A 343 34.25 -28.11 -17.61
C ASP A 343 34.57 -29.48 -16.99
N HIS A 344 33.67 -30.01 -16.16
CA HIS A 344 33.63 -31.43 -15.80
C HIS A 344 32.25 -32.02 -16.03
N ALA A 345 32.18 -32.94 -17.01
CA ALA A 345 31.02 -33.76 -17.34
C ALA A 345 31.39 -35.26 -17.28
N LEU A 346 30.44 -36.14 -17.70
CA LEU A 346 30.43 -37.62 -17.72
C LEU A 346 29.75 -38.29 -16.51
N PRO A 347 29.13 -39.48 -16.68
CA PRO A 347 28.36 -39.93 -17.86
C PRO A 347 27.03 -40.64 -17.51
N LEU A 348 26.19 -40.86 -18.52
CA LEU A 348 25.04 -41.78 -18.47
C LEU A 348 25.44 -43.20 -18.94
N PRO A 349 24.70 -44.24 -18.50
CA PRO A 349 24.59 -45.51 -19.22
C PRO A 349 23.12 -45.87 -19.57
N ASP A 350 22.89 -46.32 -20.80
CA ASP A 350 21.61 -46.92 -21.24
C ASP A 350 21.49 -48.41 -20.87
N SER A 351 20.27 -48.94 -20.77
CA SER A 351 19.84 -50.23 -21.37
C SER A 351 18.38 -50.60 -21.01
N GLU A 352 17.83 -51.60 -21.70
CA GLU A 352 16.39 -51.82 -21.88
C GLU A 352 15.75 -52.92 -21.00
N GLU A 353 14.41 -53.00 -21.09
CA GLU A 353 13.47 -54.09 -20.77
C GLU A 353 13.87 -55.28 -19.87
N THR A 354 12.97 -55.63 -18.93
CA THR A 354 12.35 -56.99 -18.91
C THR A 354 11.11 -57.06 -18.01
N THR A 355 10.07 -57.76 -18.47
CA THR A 355 8.88 -58.11 -17.68
C THR A 355 9.16 -59.21 -16.65
N THR A 356 8.61 -59.10 -15.43
CA THR A 356 8.36 -60.28 -14.58
C THR A 356 7.15 -60.07 -13.67
N ILE A 357 6.20 -61.01 -13.74
CA ILE A 357 5.05 -61.13 -12.82
C ILE A 357 5.39 -62.24 -11.81
N ILE A 358 5.32 -61.95 -10.52
CA ILE A 358 5.31 -62.98 -9.46
C ILE A 358 4.05 -62.79 -8.60
N ARG A 359 3.35 -63.89 -8.31
CA ARG A 359 2.07 -63.91 -7.60
C ARG A 359 2.02 -65.09 -6.63
N VAL A 360 2.20 -64.80 -5.34
CA VAL A 360 1.98 -65.68 -4.19
C VAL A 360 1.41 -64.75 -3.09
N GLY A 361 0.35 -65.02 -2.33
CA GLY A 361 -0.22 -66.30 -1.88
C GLY A 361 0.24 -66.56 -0.43
N GLY A 362 -0.60 -66.77 0.59
CA GLY A 362 -2.06 -66.65 0.66
C GLY A 362 -2.65 -67.52 1.78
N LEU A 363 -3.30 -66.90 2.77
CA LEU A 363 -4.20 -67.50 3.78
C LEU A 363 -5.28 -66.45 4.11
N ALA A 364 -6.60 -66.71 4.18
CA ALA A 364 -7.39 -67.80 4.79
C ALA A 364 -7.53 -67.67 6.33
N ALA A 365 -8.72 -67.75 6.95
CA ALA A 365 -10.04 -68.20 6.45
C ALA A 365 -11.26 -67.56 7.17
N ALA A 366 -12.47 -67.75 6.57
CA ALA A 366 -13.86 -67.91 7.10
C ALA A 366 -14.34 -67.19 8.39
N GLY A 367 -15.61 -66.76 8.57
CA GLY A 367 -16.89 -66.87 7.82
C GLY A 367 -18.07 -66.31 8.70
N VAL A 368 -19.36 -66.69 8.69
CA VAL A 368 -20.22 -67.64 7.92
C VAL A 368 -21.74 -67.23 8.04
N ALA A 369 -22.44 -66.91 6.93
CA ALA A 369 -23.93 -66.91 6.72
C ALA A 369 -24.88 -66.01 7.59
N ALA A 370 -26.21 -65.93 7.39
CA ALA A 370 -27.09 -65.77 6.18
C ALA A 370 -28.60 -65.62 6.57
N GLY A 371 -29.46 -65.07 5.67
CA GLY A 371 -30.95 -64.98 5.81
C GLY A 371 -31.49 -63.52 5.81
N SER A 372 -32.48 -63.03 5.04
CA SER A 372 -33.71 -63.56 4.38
C SER A 372 -34.93 -63.68 5.35
N ALA A 373 -36.16 -63.17 5.11
CA ALA A 373 -36.76 -62.56 3.90
C ALA A 373 -38.05 -61.68 4.14
N ALA A 374 -38.41 -60.87 3.13
CA ALA A 374 -39.75 -60.63 2.53
C ALA A 374 -40.92 -59.84 3.21
N GLY A 375 -41.71 -59.16 2.34
CA GLY A 375 -42.99 -58.43 2.60
C GLY A 375 -42.89 -56.95 2.17
N ARG A 376 -43.46 -56.43 1.06
CA ARG A 376 -44.89 -56.32 0.59
C ARG A 376 -45.79 -55.54 1.57
N SER A 377 -46.64 -54.59 1.15
CA SER A 377 -47.22 -54.30 -0.19
C SER A 377 -47.51 -52.81 -0.47
N ASP A 378 -47.97 -52.51 -1.67
CA ASP A 378 -48.50 -51.21 -2.13
C ASP A 378 -49.72 -50.72 -1.33
N ALA A 379 -50.00 -49.40 -1.38
CA ALA A 379 -51.23 -48.89 -2.03
C ALA A 379 -51.34 -47.35 -2.07
N SER A 380 -51.65 -46.86 -3.26
CA SER A 380 -51.87 -45.49 -3.70
C SER A 380 -53.07 -44.71 -3.14
N SER A 381 -52.95 -43.36 -3.15
CA SER A 381 -53.90 -42.38 -3.73
C SER A 381 -54.90 -41.53 -2.89
N ARG A 382 -54.78 -40.20 -3.07
CA ARG A 382 -55.79 -39.20 -3.50
C ARG A 382 -56.97 -38.73 -2.59
N SER A 383 -56.87 -37.44 -2.24
CA SER A 383 -57.82 -36.35 -2.59
C SER A 383 -58.99 -35.96 -1.64
N SER A 384 -59.56 -34.77 -1.91
CA SER A 384 -60.63 -34.00 -1.24
C SER A 384 -60.34 -33.56 0.22
N VAL A 385 -60.50 -32.30 0.67
CA VAL A 385 -61.43 -31.17 0.38
C VAL A 385 -62.82 -31.33 1.01
N ALA A 386 -63.04 -30.71 2.19
CA ALA A 386 -64.35 -30.18 2.61
C ALA A 386 -64.30 -29.19 3.81
N THR A 387 -64.80 -28.00 3.52
CA THR A 387 -65.31 -26.87 4.32
C THR A 387 -65.93 -27.08 5.74
N ARG A 388 -65.75 -26.05 6.60
CA ARG A 388 -66.77 -25.34 7.45
C ARG A 388 -67.06 -25.72 8.93
N THR A 389 -66.95 -24.70 9.79
CA THR A 389 -67.78 -24.33 10.98
C THR A 389 -67.97 -25.28 12.19
N ARG A 390 -67.56 -24.82 13.39
CA ARG A 390 -68.49 -24.36 14.47
C ARG A 390 -67.80 -23.63 15.65
N ARG A 391 -68.62 -22.98 16.51
CA ARG A 391 -68.30 -22.38 17.84
C ARG A 391 -69.37 -22.91 18.83
N PRO A 392 -69.01 -23.30 20.08
CA PRO A 392 -69.26 -22.50 21.31
C PRO A 392 -67.99 -22.49 22.22
N ALA A 393 -67.68 -21.53 23.13
CA ALA A 393 -68.41 -20.73 24.13
C ALA A 393 -68.47 -21.36 25.55
N GLY A 394 -67.90 -20.68 26.57
CA GLY A 394 -68.15 -20.95 28.00
C GLY A 394 -67.06 -20.55 29.01
N GLN A 395 -67.41 -19.66 29.97
CA GLN A 395 -66.80 -19.44 31.32
C GLN A 395 -65.33 -18.91 31.38
N GLY A 396 -64.86 -18.16 32.41
CA GLY A 396 -65.49 -17.55 33.60
C GLY A 396 -64.54 -16.51 34.27
N GLY A 397 -65.04 -15.68 35.22
CA GLY A 397 -64.25 -14.68 35.99
C GLY A 397 -63.66 -15.23 37.32
N PRO A 398 -63.29 -14.40 38.35
CA PRO A 398 -63.67 -12.99 38.60
C PRO A 398 -62.54 -12.04 39.14
N GLY A 399 -62.87 -10.77 39.48
CA GLY A 399 -62.05 -9.91 40.37
C GLY A 399 -62.18 -8.38 40.17
N GLY A 400 -62.58 -7.64 41.21
CA GLY A 400 -62.51 -6.15 41.35
C GLY A 400 -61.93 -5.78 42.73
N PRO A 401 -62.01 -4.53 43.28
CA PRO A 401 -62.81 -3.33 42.92
C PRO A 401 -61.95 -2.04 42.71
N GLY A 402 -62.45 -0.78 42.57
CA GLY A 402 -63.79 -0.21 42.32
C GLY A 402 -63.92 1.31 42.69
N GLY A 403 -65.03 1.97 42.26
CA GLY A 403 -65.52 3.29 42.75
C GLY A 403 -65.02 4.58 42.02
N THR A 404 -65.77 5.69 41.87
CA THR A 404 -67.20 6.04 42.20
C THR A 404 -67.73 7.27 41.40
N GLY A 405 -69.03 7.30 41.06
CA GLY A 405 -69.87 8.52 40.81
C GLY A 405 -69.80 9.18 39.40
N ASP A 406 -70.86 9.82 38.85
CA ASP A 406 -72.30 9.87 39.20
C ASP A 406 -73.19 10.12 37.93
N ARG A 407 -74.48 10.48 38.06
CA ARG A 407 -75.62 10.24 37.11
C ARG A 407 -76.59 11.45 36.92
N PRO A 408 -77.80 11.37 36.30
CA PRO A 408 -78.25 10.74 35.01
C PRO A 408 -79.33 11.54 34.20
N GLY A 409 -79.76 11.00 33.03
CA GLY A 409 -81.18 11.01 32.57
C GLY A 409 -81.62 12.03 31.49
N VAL A 410 -82.78 11.91 30.78
CA VAL A 410 -83.88 10.89 30.66
C VAL A 410 -84.51 10.96 29.23
N VAL A 411 -85.32 9.97 28.80
CA VAL A 411 -86.03 9.82 27.48
C VAL A 411 -87.59 9.87 27.69
N PRO A 412 -88.52 9.18 26.97
CA PRO A 412 -88.88 9.01 25.54
C PRO A 412 -90.38 9.38 25.21
N GLY A 413 -90.91 9.01 24.02
CA GLY A 413 -92.37 9.04 23.71
C GLY A 413 -92.80 8.39 22.36
N GLN A 414 -94.04 7.86 22.24
CA GLN A 414 -94.57 7.11 21.06
C GLN A 414 -96.09 7.34 20.78
N SER A 415 -96.68 6.62 19.78
CA SER A 415 -98.12 6.50 19.35
C SER A 415 -98.66 7.54 18.35
N GLY A 416 -99.71 7.33 17.51
CA GLY A 416 -100.57 6.17 17.16
C GLY A 416 -101.62 6.49 16.03
N PRO A 417 -102.30 5.50 15.37
CA PRO A 417 -103.23 5.66 14.20
C PRO A 417 -104.74 5.38 14.55
N PRO A 418 -105.76 5.09 13.67
CA PRO A 418 -105.88 4.96 12.17
C PRO A 418 -107.21 5.49 11.47
N HIS A 419 -107.35 5.27 10.13
CA HIS A 419 -108.58 5.32 9.26
C HIS A 419 -109.29 6.69 9.01
N ARG A 420 -110.21 6.91 8.04
CA ARG A 420 -111.11 6.06 7.17
C ARG A 420 -111.47 6.74 5.81
N VAL A 421 -112.14 6.02 4.89
CA VAL A 421 -112.76 6.47 3.60
C VAL A 421 -114.20 7.02 3.78
N ALA A 422 -114.92 7.64 2.81
CA ALA A 422 -114.86 7.63 1.31
C ALA A 422 -114.92 9.07 0.68
N ASP A 423 -115.55 9.47 -0.45
CA ASP A 423 -116.56 8.88 -1.39
C ASP A 423 -116.55 9.58 -2.81
N SER A 424 -117.58 9.44 -3.68
CA SER A 424 -117.68 10.07 -5.03
C SER A 424 -119.13 10.28 -5.54
N PRO A 425 -119.43 11.32 -6.36
CA PRO A 425 -119.73 11.10 -7.80
C PRO A 425 -119.40 12.30 -8.76
N ALA A 426 -119.80 12.18 -10.05
CA ALA A 426 -119.60 13.13 -11.16
C ALA A 426 -120.98 13.60 -11.76
N PRO A 427 -121.15 14.28 -12.92
CA PRO A 427 -120.19 14.75 -13.96
C PRO A 427 -120.48 16.14 -14.64
N ALA A 428 -119.79 16.40 -15.77
CA ALA A 428 -120.16 17.24 -16.94
C ALA A 428 -119.65 18.71 -17.07
N GLY A 429 -119.20 19.07 -18.29
CA GLY A 429 -118.88 20.46 -18.72
C GLY A 429 -117.77 20.59 -19.79
N ARG A 430 -118.10 20.94 -21.05
CA ARG A 430 -117.13 21.06 -22.17
C ARG A 430 -116.46 22.45 -22.26
N ARG A 431 -115.17 22.50 -22.65
CA ARG A 431 -114.64 23.31 -23.79
C ARG A 431 -113.12 23.11 -24.02
N PRO A 432 -112.62 23.04 -25.28
CA PRO A 432 -111.19 22.89 -25.58
C PRO A 432 -110.48 24.24 -25.83
N ARG A 433 -109.21 24.36 -25.44
CA ARG A 433 -108.27 25.41 -25.92
C ARG A 433 -106.88 24.83 -26.22
N ARG A 434 -106.17 25.47 -27.16
CA ARG A 434 -104.99 24.91 -27.86
C ARG A 434 -103.70 25.02 -27.04
N ARG A 435 -102.83 23.99 -27.11
CA ARG A 435 -101.45 24.04 -26.59
C ARG A 435 -100.59 24.99 -27.45
N PRO A 436 -99.85 25.96 -26.87
CA PRO A 436 -98.84 26.72 -27.61
C PRO A 436 -97.55 25.91 -27.76
N ARG A 437 -97.11 25.66 -29.00
CA ARG A 437 -95.88 24.88 -29.30
C ARG A 437 -94.56 25.55 -28.85
N LYS A 438 -94.60 26.77 -28.29
CA LYS A 438 -93.40 27.54 -27.88
C LYS A 438 -92.76 27.07 -26.56
N GLY A 439 -93.49 26.39 -25.68
CA GLY A 439 -92.94 25.95 -24.38
C GLY A 439 -91.74 25.02 -24.51
N TRP A 440 -91.77 24.10 -25.48
CA TRP A 440 -90.65 23.19 -25.79
C TRP A 440 -89.45 23.91 -26.39
N VAL A 441 -89.66 25.00 -27.15
CA VAL A 441 -88.56 25.81 -27.70
C VAL A 441 -87.86 26.57 -26.57
N LEU A 442 -88.61 27.14 -25.61
CA LEU A 442 -88.01 27.77 -24.44
C LEU A 442 -87.25 26.75 -23.58
N LEU A 443 -87.81 25.55 -23.37
CA LEU A 443 -87.14 24.46 -22.66
C LEU A 443 -85.84 24.02 -23.37
N LEU A 444 -85.84 23.91 -24.69
CA LEU A 444 -84.64 23.58 -25.49
C LEU A 444 -83.59 24.69 -25.41
N VAL A 445 -83.98 25.96 -25.48
CA VAL A 445 -83.05 27.10 -25.33
C VAL A 445 -82.46 27.17 -23.93
N VAL A 446 -83.27 26.98 -22.89
CA VAL A 446 -82.78 26.91 -21.50
C VAL A 446 -81.86 25.71 -21.32
N ALA A 447 -82.22 24.52 -21.80
CA ALA A 447 -81.36 23.33 -21.73
C ALA A 447 -80.04 23.54 -22.49
N LEU A 448 -80.06 24.12 -23.69
CA LEU A 448 -78.86 24.46 -24.46
C LEU A 448 -77.97 25.47 -23.72
N LEU A 449 -78.56 26.50 -23.11
CA LEU A 449 -77.82 27.46 -22.29
C LEU A 449 -77.28 26.83 -21.00
N THR A 450 -77.99 25.87 -20.39
CA THR A 450 -77.48 25.12 -19.22
C THR A 450 -76.33 24.19 -19.61
N VAL A 451 -76.40 23.53 -20.78
CA VAL A 451 -75.30 22.73 -21.33
C VAL A 451 -74.12 23.61 -21.72
N ALA A 452 -74.35 24.79 -22.34
CA ALA A 452 -73.29 25.73 -22.69
C ALA A 452 -72.62 26.35 -21.44
N ALA A 453 -73.40 26.71 -20.42
CA ALA A 453 -72.87 27.19 -19.14
C ALA A 453 -72.14 26.08 -18.35
N GLY A 454 -72.65 24.84 -18.40
CA GLY A 454 -71.97 23.67 -17.83
C GLY A 454 -70.66 23.35 -18.54
N TYR A 455 -70.64 23.40 -19.88
CA TYR A 455 -69.45 23.22 -20.69
C TYR A 455 -68.43 24.34 -20.49
N ALA A 456 -68.87 25.60 -20.48
CA ALA A 456 -68.00 26.74 -20.18
C ALA A 456 -67.44 26.67 -18.74
N GLY A 457 -68.27 26.33 -17.75
CA GLY A 457 -67.83 26.11 -16.37
C GLY A 457 -66.82 24.97 -16.26
N TRP A 458 -67.05 23.84 -16.94
CA TRP A 458 -66.12 22.72 -17.01
C TRP A 458 -64.80 23.08 -17.70
N TRP A 459 -64.86 23.82 -18.81
CA TRP A 459 -63.68 24.29 -19.54
C TRP A 459 -62.84 25.30 -18.73
N PHE A 460 -63.48 26.29 -18.08
CA PHE A 460 -62.78 27.25 -17.24
C PHE A 460 -62.21 26.66 -15.94
N ALA A 461 -62.87 25.65 -15.36
CA ALA A 461 -62.47 25.06 -14.08
C ALA A 461 -61.53 23.84 -14.19
N ILE A 462 -61.59 23.10 -15.30
CA ILE A 462 -60.85 21.83 -15.49
C ILE A 462 -60.19 21.80 -16.88
N GLY A 463 -60.96 21.99 -17.94
CA GLY A 463 -60.56 21.70 -19.33
C GLY A 463 -59.55 22.64 -20.01
N ARG A 464 -58.82 23.48 -19.25
CA ARG A 464 -57.78 24.39 -19.75
C ARG A 464 -56.44 24.31 -19.00
N TYR A 465 -56.32 23.34 -18.09
CA TYR A 465 -55.18 23.18 -17.20
C TYR A 465 -54.57 21.79 -17.39
N THR A 466 -53.26 21.75 -17.56
CA THR A 466 -52.45 20.52 -17.50
C THR A 466 -51.61 20.51 -16.21
N SER A 467 -50.94 19.40 -15.94
CA SER A 467 -50.07 19.23 -14.76
C SER A 467 -48.60 19.28 -15.18
N THR A 468 -47.79 20.11 -14.52
CA THR A 468 -46.37 20.22 -14.82
C THR A 468 -45.67 18.85 -14.67
N PRO A 469 -44.98 18.34 -15.71
CA PRO A 469 -44.29 17.05 -15.64
C PRO A 469 -43.09 17.08 -14.68
N GLY A 470 -42.75 15.92 -14.12
CA GLY A 470 -41.52 15.75 -13.34
C GLY A 470 -40.30 15.67 -14.25
N VAL A 471 -39.52 16.75 -14.32
CA VAL A 471 -38.30 16.86 -15.15
C VAL A 471 -37.00 17.11 -14.38
N ILE A 472 -37.06 17.23 -13.05
CA ILE A 472 -35.87 17.37 -12.18
C ILE A 472 -34.97 16.12 -12.32
N ASN A 473 -33.65 16.32 -12.38
CA ASN A 473 -32.61 15.33 -12.69
C ASN A 473 -32.65 14.72 -14.10
N LEU A 474 -33.55 15.15 -15.00
CA LEU A 474 -33.46 14.80 -16.42
C LEU A 474 -32.46 15.72 -17.13
N ALA A 475 -31.84 15.21 -18.20
CA ALA A 475 -31.13 16.05 -19.16
C ALA A 475 -32.10 17.05 -19.82
N VAL A 476 -31.62 18.22 -20.22
CA VAL A 476 -32.49 19.27 -20.81
C VAL A 476 -33.26 18.76 -22.03
N SER A 477 -32.65 17.95 -22.91
CA SER A 477 -33.34 17.32 -24.05
C SER A 477 -34.56 16.47 -23.65
N ASP A 478 -34.44 15.75 -22.54
CA ASP A 478 -35.44 14.81 -22.05
C ASP A 478 -36.52 15.55 -21.25
N ALA A 479 -36.14 16.66 -20.61
CA ALA A 479 -37.05 17.61 -20.00
C ALA A 479 -37.89 18.35 -21.06
N GLU A 480 -37.27 18.82 -22.15
CA GLU A 480 -37.93 19.46 -23.30
C GLU A 480 -38.92 18.51 -23.96
N ALA A 481 -38.50 17.29 -24.30
CA ALA A 481 -39.38 16.27 -24.87
C ALA A 481 -40.59 15.97 -23.95
N ARG A 482 -40.35 15.89 -22.63
CA ARG A 482 -41.40 15.59 -21.64
C ARG A 482 -42.31 16.78 -21.33
N ALA A 483 -41.86 18.01 -21.56
CA ALA A 483 -42.69 19.21 -21.56
C ALA A 483 -43.58 19.24 -22.80
N ALA A 484 -43.01 18.98 -23.99
CA ALA A 484 -43.75 18.91 -25.25
C ALA A 484 -44.84 17.82 -25.24
N ASP A 485 -44.55 16.63 -24.71
CA ASP A 485 -45.53 15.55 -24.47
C ASP A 485 -46.69 15.98 -23.55
N ALA A 486 -46.47 16.96 -22.67
CA ALA A 486 -47.48 17.52 -21.76
C ALA A 486 -48.22 18.75 -22.33
N GLY A 487 -47.88 19.19 -23.55
CA GLY A 487 -48.42 20.41 -24.17
C GLY A 487 -47.87 21.70 -23.56
N LEU A 488 -46.60 21.71 -23.17
CA LEU A 488 -45.91 22.82 -22.49
C LEU A 488 -44.56 23.12 -23.14
N ASP A 489 -44.17 24.40 -23.12
CA ASP A 489 -42.82 24.83 -23.51
C ASP A 489 -41.87 24.76 -22.30
N LEU A 490 -40.55 24.73 -22.55
CA LEU A 490 -39.51 24.78 -21.53
C LEU A 490 -38.54 25.92 -21.85
N ASP A 491 -38.21 26.74 -20.85
CA ASP A 491 -37.22 27.82 -20.95
C ASP A 491 -36.12 27.67 -19.89
N VAL A 492 -34.86 27.91 -20.26
CA VAL A 492 -33.68 27.73 -19.40
C VAL A 492 -33.26 29.09 -18.84
N THR A 493 -33.89 29.48 -17.74
CA THR A 493 -33.76 30.83 -17.16
C THR A 493 -32.41 31.06 -16.47
N GLU A 494 -31.83 30.03 -15.83
CA GLU A 494 -30.51 30.14 -15.19
C GLU A 494 -29.66 28.86 -15.33
N ARG A 495 -28.35 29.02 -15.20
CA ARG A 495 -27.39 27.91 -15.11
C ARG A 495 -26.48 28.06 -13.89
N THR A 496 -26.61 27.18 -12.91
CA THR A 496 -25.91 27.22 -11.61
C THR A 496 -25.08 25.96 -11.38
N PHE A 497 -24.10 25.97 -10.47
CA PHE A 497 -23.34 24.76 -10.11
C PHE A 497 -24.11 23.91 -9.09
N SER A 498 -23.95 22.58 -9.15
CA SER A 498 -24.56 21.65 -8.20
C SER A 498 -23.62 20.47 -7.91
N GLU A 499 -23.47 20.13 -6.63
CA GLU A 499 -22.71 18.95 -6.21
C GLU A 499 -23.47 17.62 -6.42
N SER A 500 -24.79 17.66 -6.59
CA SER A 500 -25.67 16.48 -6.69
C SER A 500 -26.26 16.25 -8.08
N VAL A 501 -26.42 17.30 -8.90
CA VAL A 501 -27.09 17.22 -10.21
C VAL A 501 -26.03 17.28 -11.34
N PRO A 502 -25.95 16.28 -12.24
CA PRO A 502 -24.99 16.26 -13.35
C PRO A 502 -25.11 17.49 -14.28
N ALA A 503 -24.00 17.87 -14.91
CA ALA A 503 -23.99 18.96 -15.88
C ALA A 503 -24.98 18.71 -17.03
N GLY A 504 -25.73 19.74 -17.43
CA GLY A 504 -26.79 19.63 -18.45
C GLY A 504 -28.10 19.01 -17.97
N SER A 505 -28.25 18.72 -16.68
CA SER A 505 -29.51 18.24 -16.08
C SER A 505 -30.24 19.33 -15.28
N VAL A 506 -31.56 19.24 -15.18
CA VAL A 506 -32.42 20.22 -14.47
C VAL A 506 -32.29 20.07 -12.96
N ILE A 507 -31.99 21.17 -12.26
CA ILE A 507 -31.94 21.29 -10.81
C ILE A 507 -33.33 21.63 -10.24
N GLU A 508 -33.97 22.67 -10.78
CA GLU A 508 -35.20 23.25 -10.27
C GLU A 508 -36.15 23.63 -11.41
N THR A 509 -37.46 23.62 -11.14
CA THR A 509 -38.54 23.84 -12.10
C THR A 509 -39.59 24.79 -11.51
N SER A 510 -39.93 25.85 -12.24
CA SER A 510 -41.02 26.78 -11.90
C SER A 510 -42.07 26.78 -13.04
N PRO A 511 -43.34 26.38 -12.78
CA PRO A 511 -43.87 25.81 -11.54
C PRO A 511 -43.27 24.44 -11.20
N ALA A 512 -43.40 24.01 -9.94
CA ALA A 512 -42.93 22.71 -9.49
C ALA A 512 -43.73 21.54 -10.10
N ALA A 513 -43.12 20.36 -10.23
CA ALA A 513 -43.77 19.15 -10.74
C ALA A 513 -45.11 18.83 -10.02
N GLY A 514 -46.15 18.53 -10.80
CA GLY A 514 -47.52 18.32 -10.32
C GLY A 514 -48.35 19.59 -10.09
N SER A 515 -47.77 20.79 -10.23
CA SER A 515 -48.52 22.05 -10.22
C SER A 515 -49.48 22.14 -11.40
N ARG A 516 -50.53 22.98 -11.27
CA ARG A 516 -51.44 23.28 -12.39
C ARG A 516 -50.91 24.44 -13.19
N ILE A 517 -50.70 24.21 -14.47
CA ILE A 517 -50.28 25.21 -15.47
C ILE A 517 -51.32 25.24 -16.59
N VAL A 518 -51.41 26.35 -17.32
CA VAL A 518 -52.31 26.47 -18.48
C VAL A 518 -51.72 25.67 -19.64
N GLU A 519 -52.57 25.02 -20.44
CA GLU A 519 -52.17 24.37 -21.69
C GLU A 519 -51.47 25.38 -22.63
N GLY A 520 -50.29 25.02 -23.18
CA GLY A 520 -49.41 25.95 -23.90
C GLY A 520 -48.67 26.95 -23.00
N GLY A 521 -48.50 26.65 -21.70
CA GLY A 521 -47.67 27.42 -20.78
C GLY A 521 -46.20 27.00 -20.78
N THR A 522 -45.32 27.89 -20.33
CA THR A 522 -43.87 27.65 -20.23
C THR A 522 -43.48 27.18 -18.83
N ILE A 523 -42.54 26.23 -18.75
CA ILE A 523 -41.86 25.81 -17.53
C ILE A 523 -40.46 26.45 -17.53
N GLU A 524 -40.19 27.32 -16.55
CA GLU A 524 -38.85 27.87 -16.31
C GLU A 524 -37.99 26.82 -15.59
N VAL A 525 -36.77 26.56 -16.05
CA VAL A 525 -35.87 25.58 -15.43
C VAL A 525 -34.46 26.12 -15.17
N VAL A 526 -33.92 25.77 -14.01
CA VAL A 526 -32.53 26.03 -13.63
C VAL A 526 -31.70 24.79 -13.96
N VAL A 527 -30.64 24.94 -14.75
CA VAL A 527 -29.85 23.82 -15.29
C VAL A 527 -28.45 23.77 -14.68
N SER A 528 -28.02 22.57 -14.31
CA SER A 528 -26.71 22.36 -13.70
C SER A 528 -25.56 22.59 -14.67
N LYS A 529 -24.57 23.38 -14.24
CA LYS A 529 -23.21 23.47 -14.81
C LYS A 529 -22.32 22.30 -14.38
N GLY A 530 -22.83 21.39 -13.54
CA GLY A 530 -22.06 20.34 -12.88
C GLY A 530 -21.47 20.81 -11.54
N ARG A 531 -20.48 20.05 -11.06
CA ARG A 531 -19.82 20.26 -9.77
C ARG A 531 -18.74 21.33 -9.93
N GLU A 532 -18.71 22.35 -9.07
CA GLU A 532 -17.77 23.47 -9.20
C GLU A 532 -16.33 23.04 -8.86
N ARG A 533 -15.42 23.08 -9.84
CA ARG A 533 -14.04 22.60 -9.68
C ARG A 533 -13.01 23.64 -10.11
N TYR A 534 -11.90 23.65 -9.37
CA TYR A 534 -10.73 24.49 -9.60
C TYR A 534 -9.49 23.61 -9.63
N ALA A 535 -8.75 23.64 -10.75
CA ALA A 535 -7.50 22.90 -10.88
C ALA A 535 -6.38 23.57 -10.08
N VAL A 536 -5.62 22.78 -9.30
CA VAL A 536 -4.44 23.27 -8.57
C VAL A 536 -3.43 23.86 -9.57
N PRO A 537 -2.96 25.11 -9.39
CA PRO A 537 -2.00 25.73 -10.29
C PRO A 537 -0.60 25.10 -10.18
N ALA A 538 0.20 25.23 -11.24
CA ALA A 538 1.61 24.83 -11.23
C ALA A 538 2.45 25.83 -10.40
N LEU A 539 2.71 25.49 -9.14
CA LEU A 539 3.46 26.33 -8.20
C LEU A 539 4.93 25.93 -8.04
N ALA A 540 5.35 24.74 -8.49
CA ALA A 540 6.73 24.28 -8.36
C ALA A 540 7.73 25.27 -9.01
N GLY A 541 8.82 25.58 -8.32
CA GLY A 541 9.83 26.56 -8.71
C GLY A 541 9.48 28.03 -8.44
N LYS A 542 8.20 28.37 -8.15
CA LYS A 542 7.81 29.75 -7.79
C LYS A 542 8.28 30.13 -6.39
N PRO A 543 8.54 31.43 -6.12
CA PRO A 543 8.80 31.89 -4.76
C PRO A 543 7.54 31.70 -3.90
N PHE A 544 7.73 31.41 -2.60
CA PHE A 544 6.60 31.15 -1.69
C PHE A 544 5.66 32.36 -1.52
N GLU A 545 6.16 33.59 -1.68
CA GLU A 545 5.37 34.82 -1.55
C GLU A 545 4.25 34.96 -2.61
N ASP A 546 4.45 34.44 -3.82
CA ASP A 546 3.45 34.45 -4.89
C ASP A 546 2.31 33.42 -4.66
N VAL A 547 2.55 32.41 -3.81
CA VAL A 547 1.70 31.20 -3.74
C VAL A 547 0.29 31.51 -3.27
N GLU A 548 0.14 32.34 -2.24
CA GLU A 548 -1.16 32.69 -1.68
C GLU A 548 -2.04 33.43 -2.71
N ALA A 549 -1.46 34.37 -3.45
CA ALA A 549 -2.15 35.10 -4.51
C ALA A 549 -2.59 34.17 -5.66
N ILE A 550 -1.71 33.28 -6.12
CA ILE A 550 -2.00 32.34 -7.22
C ILE A 550 -3.05 31.29 -6.82
N LEU A 551 -3.12 30.89 -5.55
CA LEU A 551 -4.19 30.04 -5.03
C LEU A 551 -5.52 30.82 -4.88
N ALA A 552 -5.47 32.06 -4.40
CA ALA A 552 -6.64 32.93 -4.27
C ALA A 552 -7.32 33.22 -5.62
N GLU A 553 -6.55 33.45 -6.70
CA GLU A 553 -7.08 33.53 -8.09
C GLU A 553 -7.90 32.31 -8.50
N ARG A 554 -7.64 31.14 -7.89
CA ARG A 554 -8.32 29.87 -8.16
C ARG A 554 -9.35 29.51 -7.11
N ASN A 555 -9.69 30.42 -6.19
CA ASN A 555 -10.57 30.15 -5.03
C ASN A 555 -10.09 28.93 -4.22
N LEU A 556 -8.78 28.74 -4.10
CA LEU A 556 -8.14 27.72 -3.26
C LEU A 556 -7.46 28.40 -2.06
N THR A 557 -7.32 27.68 -0.95
CA THR A 557 -6.70 28.20 0.28
C THR A 557 -5.29 27.64 0.47
N LEU A 558 -4.37 28.44 1.01
CA LEU A 558 -3.03 27.99 1.36
C LEU A 558 -3.04 27.32 2.75
N GLY A 559 -2.59 26.07 2.81
CA GLY A 559 -2.38 25.35 4.07
C GLY A 559 -1.03 25.65 4.72
N GLU A 560 -0.75 25.00 5.86
CA GLU A 560 0.53 25.18 6.56
C GLU A 560 1.73 24.73 5.68
N PRO A 561 2.73 25.61 5.44
CA PRO A 561 3.85 25.30 4.57
C PRO A 561 4.92 24.48 5.30
N THR A 562 5.23 23.29 4.78
CA THR A 562 6.36 22.48 5.28
C THR A 562 7.67 22.95 4.63
N LYS A 563 8.82 22.62 5.24
CA LYS A 563 10.14 23.11 4.79
C LYS A 563 11.19 22.01 4.72
N ARG A 564 11.71 21.70 3.53
CA ARG A 564 12.72 20.66 3.26
C ARG A 564 13.97 21.25 2.60
N TYR A 565 15.15 20.64 2.81
CA TYR A 565 16.34 20.95 2.00
C TYR A 565 16.18 20.43 0.57
N SER A 566 16.77 21.14 -0.40
CA SER A 566 16.76 20.77 -1.81
C SER A 566 17.96 21.37 -2.53
N GLU A 567 18.82 20.51 -3.06
CA GLU A 567 20.04 20.93 -3.77
C GLU A 567 19.73 21.58 -5.14
N THR A 568 18.53 21.36 -5.68
CA THR A 568 18.12 21.82 -7.04
C THR A 568 17.11 22.96 -7.04
N VAL A 569 16.51 23.31 -5.89
CA VAL A 569 15.45 24.33 -5.81
C VAL A 569 15.90 25.47 -4.89
N ALA A 570 15.93 26.68 -5.43
CA ALA A 570 16.35 27.88 -4.72
C ALA A 570 15.62 28.07 -3.38
N LYS A 571 16.37 28.51 -2.37
CA LYS A 571 15.87 28.77 -1.01
C LYS A 571 14.70 29.76 -1.04
N GLY A 572 13.57 29.38 -0.45
CA GLY A 572 12.32 30.15 -0.47
C GLY A 572 11.36 29.82 -1.62
N SER A 573 11.78 29.05 -2.63
CA SER A 573 10.89 28.56 -3.69
C SER A 573 10.20 27.24 -3.33
N VAL A 574 9.06 26.97 -3.96
CA VAL A 574 8.27 25.74 -3.78
C VAL A 574 8.95 24.55 -4.47
N VAL A 575 9.22 23.50 -3.71
CA VAL A 575 9.74 22.19 -4.17
C VAL A 575 8.59 21.31 -4.66
N ALA A 576 7.49 21.24 -3.91
CA ALA A 576 6.36 20.36 -4.19
C ALA A 576 5.03 20.98 -3.70
N VAL A 577 3.93 20.47 -4.24
CA VAL A 577 2.56 20.92 -3.96
C VAL A 577 1.70 19.69 -3.71
N ASP A 578 0.89 19.71 -2.65
CA ASP A 578 -0.10 18.67 -2.34
C ASP A 578 -1.46 19.30 -2.03
N PRO A 579 -2.53 19.01 -2.80
CA PRO A 579 -2.59 18.09 -3.95
C PRO A 579 -1.78 18.54 -5.18
N VAL A 580 -1.41 17.58 -6.04
CA VAL A 580 -0.54 17.86 -7.20
C VAL A 580 -1.18 18.83 -8.20
N ALA A 581 -0.34 19.60 -8.91
CA ALA A 581 -0.79 20.53 -9.94
C ALA A 581 -1.67 19.83 -11.01
N GLY A 582 -2.78 20.48 -11.37
CA GLY A 582 -3.82 19.91 -12.23
C GLY A 582 -4.95 19.17 -11.50
N THR A 583 -4.81 18.85 -10.20
CA THR A 583 -5.89 18.20 -9.42
C THR A 583 -7.12 19.10 -9.33
N GLU A 584 -8.31 18.59 -9.64
CA GLU A 584 -9.57 19.32 -9.52
C GLU A 584 -10.11 19.31 -8.08
N LEU A 585 -10.01 20.45 -7.40
CA LEU A 585 -10.50 20.64 -6.04
C LEU A 585 -11.80 21.46 -6.00
N ARG A 586 -12.50 21.44 -4.85
CA ARG A 586 -13.66 22.30 -4.60
C ARG A 586 -13.21 23.72 -4.26
N ARG A 587 -14.15 24.68 -4.32
CA ARG A 587 -13.95 26.01 -3.74
C ARG A 587 -13.45 25.92 -2.29
N ASP A 588 -12.55 26.83 -1.94
CA ASP A 588 -11.92 27.00 -0.62
C ASP A 588 -11.08 25.81 -0.12
N SER A 589 -10.83 24.80 -0.96
CA SER A 589 -10.02 23.63 -0.59
C SER A 589 -8.57 24.02 -0.30
N VAL A 590 -8.01 23.39 0.73
CA VAL A 590 -6.63 23.60 1.18
C VAL A 590 -5.64 22.94 0.22
N VAL A 591 -4.62 23.71 -0.17
CA VAL A 591 -3.43 23.24 -0.89
C VAL A 591 -2.21 23.54 -0.01
N THR A 592 -1.43 22.52 0.31
CA THR A 592 -0.16 22.66 1.04
C THR A 592 1.02 22.73 0.08
N VAL A 593 2.11 23.34 0.52
CA VAL A 593 3.36 23.44 -0.26
C VAL A 593 4.57 23.07 0.59
N VAL A 594 5.56 22.44 -0.06
CA VAL A 594 6.88 22.19 0.51
C VAL A 594 7.82 23.28 0.01
N VAL A 595 8.34 24.12 0.90
CA VAL A 595 9.25 25.22 0.57
C VAL A 595 10.70 24.80 0.78
N SER A 596 11.57 25.17 -0.17
CA SER A 596 13.01 24.88 -0.10
C SER A 596 13.69 25.69 1.01
N ARG A 597 14.49 25.00 1.84
CA ARG A 597 15.48 25.62 2.74
C ARG A 597 16.76 26.04 2.01
N GLY A 598 16.90 25.68 0.73
CA GLY A 598 18.15 25.65 -0.02
C GLY A 598 18.84 24.27 0.06
N PRO A 599 20.03 24.14 -0.53
CA PRO A 599 20.92 22.99 -0.34
C PRO A 599 21.16 22.67 1.15
N ARG A 600 21.49 21.42 1.46
CA ARG A 600 21.81 21.02 2.84
C ARG A 600 23.25 21.44 3.18
N PRO A 601 23.48 22.30 4.19
CA PRO A 601 24.83 22.59 4.64
C PRO A 601 25.45 21.36 5.30
N ILE A 602 26.75 21.18 5.06
CA ILE A 602 27.59 20.09 5.56
C ILE A 602 28.79 20.74 6.25
N GLU A 603 29.08 20.34 7.48
CA GLU A 603 30.26 20.84 8.22
C GLU A 603 31.53 20.29 7.57
N ILE A 604 32.51 21.18 7.33
CA ILE A 604 33.81 20.83 6.78
C ILE A 604 34.73 20.46 7.96
N PRO A 605 35.25 19.22 8.06
CA PRO A 605 36.22 18.86 9.08
C PRO A 605 37.64 19.27 8.63
N ASP A 606 38.43 19.78 9.56
CA ASP A 606 39.87 20.00 9.39
C ASP A 606 40.64 18.66 9.42
N PHE A 607 41.48 18.44 8.41
CA PHE A 607 42.40 17.30 8.32
C PHE A 607 43.89 17.70 8.34
N ALA A 608 44.25 18.96 8.61
CA ALA A 608 45.65 19.38 8.76
C ALA A 608 46.39 18.51 9.79
N GLY A 609 47.60 18.06 9.43
CA GLY A 609 48.37 17.12 10.26
C GLY A 609 47.79 15.70 10.35
N ARG A 610 46.82 15.32 9.50
CA ARG A 610 46.27 13.95 9.39
C ARG A 610 46.65 13.29 8.07
N SER A 611 46.45 11.97 7.97
CA SER A 611 46.68 11.21 6.72
C SER A 611 45.80 11.74 5.59
N ALA A 612 46.41 12.05 4.44
CA ALA A 612 45.72 12.59 3.27
C ALA A 612 44.73 11.59 2.65
N GLU A 613 45.11 10.31 2.56
CA GLU A 613 44.25 9.20 2.10
C GLU A 613 42.95 9.16 2.91
N ARG A 614 43.05 9.28 4.24
CA ARG A 614 41.90 9.28 5.15
C ARG A 614 41.10 10.59 5.14
N ALA A 615 41.72 11.71 4.76
CA ALA A 615 41.04 12.98 4.54
C ALA A 615 40.18 12.92 3.26
N GLU A 616 40.78 12.49 2.15
CA GLU A 616 40.13 12.33 0.85
C GLU A 616 38.94 11.36 0.94
N GLU A 617 39.13 10.16 1.51
CA GLU A 617 38.04 9.20 1.78
C GLU A 617 36.85 9.86 2.48
N ARG A 618 37.10 10.64 3.53
CA ARG A 618 36.06 11.17 4.41
C ARG A 618 35.38 12.41 3.83
N LEU A 619 36.09 13.25 3.10
CA LEU A 619 35.51 14.41 2.39
C LEU A 619 34.64 13.96 1.21
N VAL A 620 35.07 12.92 0.47
CA VAL A 620 34.26 12.30 -0.60
C VAL A 620 33.04 11.56 -0.04
N GLU A 621 33.16 10.90 1.13
CA GLU A 621 32.00 10.31 1.84
C GLU A 621 30.97 11.37 2.26
N LEU A 622 31.42 12.53 2.74
CA LEU A 622 30.56 13.68 3.02
C LEU A 622 29.96 14.29 1.74
N GLY A 623 30.60 14.09 0.59
CA GLY A 623 30.12 14.48 -0.74
C GLY A 623 30.68 15.79 -1.25
N PHE A 624 31.86 16.19 -0.77
CA PHE A 624 32.68 17.24 -1.39
C PHE A 624 33.48 16.66 -2.55
N ASP A 625 33.82 17.51 -3.53
CA ASP A 625 34.77 17.16 -4.58
C ASP A 625 36.18 17.56 -4.09
N VAL A 626 37.14 16.63 -4.12
CA VAL A 626 38.48 16.84 -3.52
C VAL A 626 39.54 16.99 -4.60
N THR A 627 40.34 18.06 -4.50
CA THR A 627 41.48 18.33 -5.37
C THR A 627 42.77 18.26 -4.55
N THR A 628 43.69 17.36 -4.92
CA THR A 628 44.91 17.11 -4.15
C THR A 628 46.14 17.68 -4.85
N THR A 629 46.87 18.55 -4.17
CA THR A 629 48.19 19.07 -4.57
C THR A 629 49.29 18.53 -3.62
N GLU A 630 50.55 18.57 -4.03
CA GLU A 630 51.64 17.88 -3.30
C GLU A 630 52.92 18.74 -3.21
N GLU A 631 53.29 19.19 -2.02
CA GLU A 631 54.49 19.98 -1.74
C GLU A 631 55.52 19.24 -0.87
N ASN A 632 56.78 19.70 -0.85
CA ASN A 632 57.81 19.14 0.05
C ASN A 632 57.78 19.90 1.37
N SER A 633 57.88 19.18 2.50
CA SER A 633 57.92 19.78 3.84
C SER A 633 58.94 19.07 4.71
N ASP A 634 59.82 19.87 5.34
CA ASP A 634 60.82 19.37 6.28
C ASP A 634 60.25 19.19 7.71
N THR A 635 58.97 19.52 7.94
CA THR A 635 58.29 19.46 9.25
C THR A 635 57.03 18.59 9.29
N VAL A 636 56.52 18.15 8.14
CA VAL A 636 55.29 17.34 8.02
C VAL A 636 55.62 16.03 7.32
N ASP A 637 55.32 14.90 7.97
CA ASP A 637 55.62 13.55 7.45
C ASP A 637 54.97 13.29 6.09
N LYS A 638 55.62 12.46 5.27
CA LYS A 638 55.14 12.12 3.93
C LYS A 638 53.76 11.44 3.98
N GLY A 639 52.82 11.92 3.16
CA GLY A 639 51.44 11.42 3.10
C GLY A 639 50.49 12.06 4.12
N VAL A 640 50.95 13.05 4.88
CA VAL A 640 50.16 13.87 5.80
C VAL A 640 49.75 15.19 5.11
N VAL A 641 48.54 15.67 5.38
CA VAL A 641 48.04 16.97 4.92
C VAL A 641 48.85 18.08 5.61
N ILE A 642 49.46 18.95 4.81
CA ILE A 642 50.12 20.19 5.24
C ILE A 642 49.07 21.25 5.53
N ASP A 643 48.14 21.45 4.58
CA ASP A 643 47.15 22.51 4.58
C ASP A 643 45.88 22.07 3.85
N GLN A 644 44.74 22.69 4.18
CA GLN A 644 43.43 22.40 3.61
C GLN A 644 42.69 23.72 3.33
N THR A 645 41.97 23.80 2.21
CA THR A 645 41.13 24.97 1.91
C THR A 645 39.79 24.55 1.32
N PRO A 646 38.64 24.85 1.97
CA PRO A 646 38.50 25.47 3.29
C PRO A 646 38.90 24.54 4.44
N ASP A 647 39.56 25.10 5.46
CA ASP A 647 39.91 24.44 6.72
C ASP A 647 38.72 24.37 7.69
N ASP A 648 37.83 25.38 7.69
CA ASP A 648 36.68 25.45 8.60
C ASP A 648 35.31 25.70 7.93
N GLY A 649 34.26 25.70 8.77
CA GLY A 649 32.93 26.19 8.40
C GLY A 649 31.99 25.14 7.81
N THR A 650 31.16 25.57 6.85
CA THR A 650 30.13 24.72 6.22
C THR A 650 30.06 24.95 4.72
N GLY A 651 30.22 23.89 3.94
CA GLY A 651 29.97 23.87 2.50
C GLY A 651 28.66 23.14 2.14
N PHE A 652 28.51 22.84 0.86
CA PHE A 652 27.42 22.09 0.27
C PHE A 652 27.95 20.91 -0.56
N LYS A 653 27.06 20.01 -0.98
CA LYS A 653 27.46 18.84 -1.76
C LYS A 653 27.96 19.25 -3.15
N GLY A 654 29.19 18.86 -3.50
CA GLY A 654 29.86 19.26 -4.74
C GLY A 654 30.53 20.64 -4.67
N ASP A 655 30.72 21.20 -3.47
CA ASP A 655 31.75 22.24 -3.28
C ASP A 655 33.14 21.58 -3.30
N GLU A 656 34.13 22.31 -3.83
CA GLU A 656 35.52 21.85 -3.98
C GLU A 656 36.33 22.12 -2.70
N ILE A 657 37.15 21.15 -2.29
CA ILE A 657 38.11 21.27 -1.18
C ILE A 657 39.51 20.91 -1.70
N GLU A 658 40.47 21.83 -1.54
CA GLU A 658 41.88 21.57 -1.86
C GLU A 658 42.62 20.98 -0.64
N LEU A 659 43.41 19.93 -0.87
CA LEU A 659 44.31 19.33 0.10
C LEU A 659 45.76 19.43 -0.37
N VAL A 660 46.61 20.12 0.39
CA VAL A 660 48.06 20.18 0.14
C VAL A 660 48.74 19.06 0.93
N VAL A 661 49.36 18.10 0.25
CA VAL A 661 49.91 16.87 0.86
C VAL A 661 51.44 16.90 0.87
N SER A 662 52.03 16.46 1.99
CA SER A 662 53.49 16.39 2.13
C SER A 662 54.10 15.23 1.34
N LYS A 663 55.08 15.55 0.51
CA LYS A 663 56.06 14.61 -0.08
C LYS A 663 57.15 14.19 0.91
N GLY A 664 57.21 14.82 2.09
CA GLY A 664 58.35 14.77 3.02
C GLY A 664 59.45 15.79 2.69
N PRO A 665 60.61 15.73 3.37
CA PRO A 665 61.72 16.63 3.14
C PRO A 665 62.37 16.40 1.77
N VAL A 666 63.04 17.43 1.23
CA VAL A 666 63.78 17.31 -0.02
C VAL A 666 65.02 16.44 0.20
N LEU A 667 64.99 15.19 -0.28
CA LEU A 667 66.13 14.27 -0.17
C LEU A 667 67.21 14.60 -1.22
N VAL A 668 68.47 14.53 -0.80
CA VAL A 668 69.67 14.65 -1.65
C VAL A 668 70.60 13.46 -1.42
N VAL A 669 71.36 13.10 -2.46
CA VAL A 669 72.27 11.95 -2.42
C VAL A 669 73.62 12.37 -1.83
N VAL A 670 74.11 11.61 -0.85
CA VAL A 670 75.42 11.80 -0.22
C VAL A 670 76.53 11.34 -1.18
N PRO A 671 77.52 12.19 -1.52
CA PRO A 671 78.67 11.77 -2.31
C PRO A 671 79.54 10.72 -1.59
N ASP A 672 80.40 10.03 -2.34
CA ASP A 672 81.52 9.28 -1.74
C ASP A 672 82.69 10.26 -1.52
N LEU A 673 83.07 10.45 -0.25
CA LEU A 673 84.08 11.41 0.18
C LEU A 673 85.43 10.72 0.47
N ALA A 674 85.52 9.39 0.35
CA ALA A 674 86.68 8.62 0.75
C ALA A 674 87.94 8.98 -0.07
N GLY A 675 88.99 9.43 0.62
CA GLY A 675 90.25 9.84 -0.01
C GLY A 675 90.27 11.28 -0.55
N LEU A 676 89.20 12.06 -0.35
CA LEU A 676 89.22 13.52 -0.58
C LEU A 676 89.89 14.26 0.58
N SER A 677 90.37 15.48 0.33
CA SER A 677 90.72 16.41 1.42
C SER A 677 89.46 16.97 2.08
N VAL A 678 89.56 17.47 3.31
CA VAL A 678 88.44 18.15 4.00
C VAL A 678 87.86 19.29 3.17
N GLU A 679 88.70 20.07 2.48
CA GLU A 679 88.29 21.18 1.60
C GLU A 679 87.44 20.66 0.41
N ALA A 680 87.91 19.64 -0.30
CA ALA A 680 87.18 19.05 -1.42
C ALA A 680 85.90 18.31 -0.99
N ALA A 681 85.92 17.64 0.17
CA ALA A 681 84.73 17.01 0.74
C ALA A 681 83.68 18.05 1.19
N THR A 682 84.13 19.21 1.66
CA THR A 682 83.25 20.35 1.99
C THR A 682 82.58 20.90 0.73
N ASP A 683 83.32 21.08 -0.36
CA ASP A 683 82.77 21.58 -1.63
C ASP A 683 81.76 20.59 -2.27
N GLU A 684 82.04 19.28 -2.26
CA GLU A 684 81.12 18.25 -2.77
C GLU A 684 79.82 18.18 -1.93
N LEU A 685 79.92 18.20 -0.59
CA LEU A 685 78.74 18.26 0.28
C LEU A 685 77.95 19.57 0.10
N ALA A 686 78.64 20.71 0.00
CA ALA A 686 78.00 22.01 -0.22
C ALA A 686 77.29 22.08 -1.59
N ALA A 687 77.83 21.42 -2.62
CA ALA A 687 77.21 21.35 -3.95
C ALA A 687 75.86 20.61 -3.96
N VAL A 688 75.70 19.57 -3.15
CA VAL A 688 74.39 18.90 -2.93
C VAL A 688 73.54 19.58 -1.84
N GLY A 689 74.09 20.54 -1.10
CA GLY A 689 73.41 21.27 -0.04
C GLY A 689 73.35 20.52 1.29
N LEU A 690 74.40 19.76 1.62
CA LEU A 690 74.64 19.12 2.91
C LEU A 690 75.71 19.88 3.71
N GLY A 691 75.66 19.77 5.03
CA GLY A 691 76.73 20.23 5.93
C GLY A 691 77.79 19.15 6.16
N ILE A 692 78.94 19.58 6.66
CA ILE A 692 80.04 18.69 7.08
C ILE A 692 80.36 18.93 8.57
N ASP A 693 80.57 17.85 9.31
CA ASP A 693 81.22 17.88 10.63
C ASP A 693 82.51 17.07 10.58
N VAL A 694 83.56 17.51 11.28
CA VAL A 694 84.92 16.97 11.12
C VAL A 694 85.43 16.43 12.45
N SER A 695 85.65 15.12 12.49
CA SER A 695 86.12 14.39 13.68
C SER A 695 87.58 13.92 13.53
N GLU A 696 88.41 14.31 14.50
CA GLU A 696 89.81 13.86 14.59
C GLU A 696 89.88 12.39 15.03
N THR A 697 90.50 11.53 14.22
CA THR A 697 90.71 10.11 14.59
C THR A 697 91.86 9.98 15.60
N GLN A 698 91.81 8.97 16.49
CA GLN A 698 92.87 8.66 17.47
C GLN A 698 94.28 8.38 16.87
N LEU A 699 94.43 8.38 15.55
CA LEU A 699 95.69 8.16 14.83
C LEU A 699 96.01 9.31 13.85
N TYR A 700 95.61 10.54 14.20
CA TYR A 700 95.88 11.74 13.41
C TYR A 700 97.39 11.93 13.17
N VAL A 701 97.76 11.96 11.89
CA VAL A 701 99.11 12.18 11.35
C VAL A 701 99.23 13.53 10.63
N GLY A 702 98.11 14.26 10.47
CA GLY A 702 98.07 15.62 9.93
C GLY A 702 98.08 15.65 8.40
N LEU A 703 97.23 14.83 7.77
CA LEU A 703 97.10 14.75 6.31
C LEU A 703 95.74 15.24 5.79
N ASP A 704 94.85 15.71 6.67
CA ASP A 704 93.55 16.34 6.38
C ASP A 704 92.72 15.61 5.31
N THR A 705 92.81 14.28 5.32
CA THR A 705 92.20 13.38 4.32
C THR A 705 91.08 12.58 4.96
N VAL A 706 89.92 12.52 4.31
CA VAL A 706 88.74 11.78 4.76
C VAL A 706 88.97 10.28 4.58
N VAL A 707 88.90 9.52 5.68
CA VAL A 707 89.10 8.05 5.70
C VAL A 707 87.78 7.31 5.97
N ARG A 708 86.78 8.02 6.49
CA ARG A 708 85.46 7.49 6.83
C ARG A 708 84.41 8.61 6.80
N GLN A 709 83.20 8.26 6.41
CA GLN A 709 81.97 9.03 6.62
C GLN A 709 80.99 8.23 7.50
N ASP A 710 80.02 8.89 8.11
CA ASP A 710 78.98 8.27 8.95
C ASP A 710 77.80 7.72 8.13
N VAL A 711 77.42 8.41 7.06
CA VAL A 711 76.42 8.00 6.07
C VAL A 711 77.10 7.52 4.79
N ASP A 712 76.82 6.29 4.36
CA ASP A 712 77.45 5.67 3.18
C ASP A 712 77.14 6.43 1.87
N GLY A 713 78.15 6.59 1.01
CA GLY A 713 78.03 7.26 -0.29
C GLY A 713 76.98 6.59 -1.18
N GLY A 714 76.13 7.39 -1.82
CA GLY A 714 74.96 6.93 -2.58
C GLY A 714 73.66 6.83 -1.75
N SER A 715 73.72 7.01 -0.42
CA SER A 715 72.52 7.13 0.42
C SER A 715 71.78 8.45 0.18
N SER A 716 70.46 8.47 0.39
CA SER A 716 69.63 9.68 0.30
C SER A 716 69.24 10.18 1.70
N ILE A 717 69.57 11.44 2.02
CA ILE A 717 69.24 12.08 3.31
C ILE A 717 68.59 13.47 3.07
N PRO A 718 67.86 14.04 4.05
CA PRO A 718 67.28 15.38 3.92
C PRO A 718 68.33 16.46 3.62
N LYS A 719 68.02 17.38 2.71
CA LYS A 719 68.86 18.54 2.42
C LYS A 719 69.09 19.36 3.69
N GLY A 720 70.30 19.87 3.88
CA GLY A 720 70.72 20.55 5.10
C GLY A 720 71.10 19.62 6.26
N SER A 721 70.99 18.29 6.10
CA SER A 721 71.62 17.33 7.03
C SER A 721 73.14 17.51 7.04
N VAL A 722 73.76 17.16 8.16
CA VAL A 722 75.21 17.18 8.34
C VAL A 722 75.76 15.76 8.22
N VAL A 723 76.84 15.58 7.46
CA VAL A 723 77.59 14.33 7.32
C VAL A 723 78.88 14.43 8.14
N THR A 724 79.11 13.49 9.04
CA THR A 724 80.30 13.47 9.91
C THR A 724 81.42 12.70 9.21
N VAL A 725 82.56 13.36 8.97
CA VAL A 725 83.76 12.75 8.41
C VAL A 725 84.82 12.48 9.48
N GLY A 726 85.54 11.37 9.33
CA GLY A 726 86.70 10.99 10.15
C GLY A 726 87.99 11.19 9.36
N VAL A 727 88.91 12.00 9.91
CA VAL A 727 90.18 12.38 9.26
C VAL A 727 91.41 11.83 9.99
N VAL A 728 92.53 11.74 9.27
CA VAL A 728 93.88 11.40 9.77
C VAL A 728 94.94 12.37 9.26
#